data_AF-A0AA36MXQ5-F1
#
_entry.id   AF-A0AA36MXQ5-F1
#
_cell.length_a   1.000
_cell.length_b   1.000
_cell.length_c   1.000
_cell.angle_alpha   90.00
_cell.angle_beta   90.00
_cell.angle_gamma   90.00
#
_symmetry.space_group_name_H-M   'P 1'
#
loop_
_entity.id
_entity.type
_entity.pdbx_description
1 polymer ?
#
loop_
_entity_poly.entity_id
_entity_poly.type
_entity_poly.pdbx_seq_one_letter_code
_entity_poly.pdbx_strand_id
1 'polypeptide(L)'
;MMASSRSLVSIAALAFFFQAYHASAITVTDVQWKAGLIAAGHQSWLIAKMQLEFLMIAKGVNVSKSKANMEESISLFDSEHIMLRDGNGLDIVEAPSQAIVNALGNVQAKWSPFKSFLKDNVANTSPTVLTTLDDMGSELYGLTQTCASRYVDAISGVEANFSGLQVNTANRQSMLVEKMAAEAFLLHFGVHPDTMLNRIVETRALFVDAHAGLLEGLNFVGLEATVNKCISQEMRLVTFFWDEFNEAIDTVIFEQLASDNSLNDIVAKIAGLRTKAAAATLAYADPPLSCPTTMTRRQWQMAFDVSTRQLMHAQKACRLFLQAAKQVNTLDSRILFLNSDVSATADLVAADMAAAPTQLVSEKYGVMWLRWLSLGEFMAQNINFVSDEDHRLLQIVEDQGKQFVNYGFEALEDIFTECKLKAPEVNCEELKVTGVQRILIQKAAFEAVLIGLERNVTENKKEMIQTIARFEGSQSGLIHQQPGLPRTLDICILQEMKHVDNLWTPFKNLLLQVHDGDHSVATLLTIWGMTWDAGVDPMSAQLTVAMQAYAEGRGVCTPPLTASRQELESAIKELGFLRAGTQKLAKHFLLSDIGIDSAENMNIWHATLKDLSTQLERIISGDTTLPVPIVQVVADRLFDLAEDLADVQSLTVDQYAHASLNLLQKSELAINAYVDAAFDMDPNVPGARSSLATASDVALSEITSKADAVKEALLPAIDFYSVMTVSIDILVPLPMTGTWSPGPTMKTAAMIARDIINQQQLVLPGFKIKLKFLDDQCDQGHARRAVLEEFAGTDPWVGLAGMACSSVCESLAVVSSSMYIPTVGMDCSGKALSDTSLFPDFVRLGVKTTSAKNVIIEWAKMFAWGHIAIVSGDPTIYREEATEYQEAFGNAGIGNSYASSIETDWQGMLLNMGALKDGKRRVVMVFGTETLFRMAVCASAEVGSREGMVWISVGIRSRSWWIVNDEAVLQHAASCTGSKVTSLLQSALFITGLGTSASQEPLDCYDGYTSDSLLDHIHKSIAQGYNDVTGNSTGAIEHPHVELMGAGADAICVQAKAIQHMLLDHDISELRSRQEAVYNKAVNFIRDELQIEGVSGPVKFSGNDRPGRLGLWQLSGSERILVGTVYDNGTIETGLSEGLRNETWLPAFPEPPSQPFPIGYVIVSIGVCMIVCPILLGCIVGHRSALLAWNPKGSRKQETESV
;
A
#
# COMPACT_ATOMS: atom_id res chain seq x y z
N MET A 1 -23.65 -19.63 -45.26
CA MET A 1 -23.47 -20.95 -45.93
C MET A 1 -24.73 -21.78 -45.71
N MET A 2 -25.02 -22.64 -46.69
CA MET A 2 -26.25 -23.36 -47.04
C MET A 2 -27.08 -24.13 -45.97
N ALA A 3 -28.40 -24.00 -46.14
CA ALA A 3 -29.45 -25.03 -46.32
C ALA A 3 -29.97 -25.90 -45.15
N SER A 4 -31.26 -25.77 -44.82
CA SER A 4 -32.38 -26.58 -45.37
C SER A 4 -33.68 -26.25 -44.58
N SER A 5 -34.68 -25.59 -45.14
CA SER A 5 -35.82 -26.13 -45.91
C SER A 5 -36.48 -27.38 -45.32
N ARG A 6 -37.69 -27.21 -44.73
CA ARG A 6 -38.83 -28.15 -44.87
C ARG A 6 -40.16 -27.55 -44.41
N SER A 7 -41.06 -27.43 -45.39
CA SER A 7 -42.48 -27.78 -45.32
C SER A 7 -43.53 -26.72 -44.97
N LEU A 8 -43.76 -25.83 -45.93
CA LEU A 8 -45.08 -25.33 -46.31
C LEU A 8 -45.86 -26.43 -47.07
N VAL A 9 -46.80 -27.14 -46.43
CA VAL A 9 -48.00 -27.72 -47.08
C VAL A 9 -49.07 -27.94 -46.00
N SER A 10 -50.10 -27.07 -46.00
CA SER A 10 -51.53 -27.41 -45.79
C SER A 10 -52.34 -26.15 -45.39
N ILE A 11 -52.36 -25.17 -46.30
CA ILE A 11 -53.43 -24.17 -46.38
C ILE A 11 -54.31 -24.64 -47.54
N ALA A 12 -55.46 -25.26 -47.26
CA ALA A 12 -56.65 -25.34 -48.15
C ALA A 12 -57.67 -26.40 -47.68
N ALA A 13 -58.17 -26.33 -46.44
CA ALA A 13 -59.42 -27.00 -46.07
C ALA A 13 -59.88 -26.55 -44.68
N LEU A 14 -60.42 -25.32 -44.57
CA LEU A 14 -61.41 -24.91 -43.54
C LEU A 14 -61.89 -23.46 -43.72
N ALA A 15 -61.84 -22.93 -44.96
CA ALA A 15 -62.28 -21.57 -45.29
C ALA A 15 -63.77 -21.48 -45.68
N PHE A 16 -64.66 -22.34 -45.15
CA PHE A 16 -66.07 -22.37 -45.56
C PHE A 16 -67.11 -22.53 -44.44
N PHE A 17 -66.81 -22.14 -43.20
CA PHE A 17 -67.79 -22.14 -42.10
C PHE A 17 -67.73 -20.91 -41.17
N PHE A 18 -67.41 -19.72 -41.70
CA PHE A 18 -67.58 -18.46 -40.96
C PHE A 18 -68.28 -17.40 -41.81
N GLN A 19 -69.58 -17.57 -41.99
CA GLN A 19 -70.51 -16.47 -42.28
C GLN A 19 -71.79 -16.70 -41.47
N ALA A 20 -71.79 -16.18 -40.25
CA ALA A 20 -72.95 -15.65 -39.52
C ALA A 20 -72.56 -15.52 -38.05
N TYR A 21 -72.07 -14.34 -37.66
CA TYR A 21 -72.43 -13.62 -36.44
C TYR A 21 -71.57 -12.35 -36.43
N HIS A 22 -72.05 -11.32 -37.13
CA HIS A 22 -71.74 -9.95 -36.71
C HIS A 22 -72.55 -9.69 -35.43
N ALA A 23 -72.00 -10.10 -34.29
CA ALA A 23 -72.16 -9.30 -33.09
C ALA A 23 -71.08 -8.23 -33.21
N SER A 24 -71.50 -6.96 -33.20
CA SER A 24 -70.62 -5.83 -32.93
C SER A 24 -69.75 -6.18 -31.72
N ALA A 25 -68.49 -6.55 -31.94
CA ALA A 25 -67.54 -6.72 -30.86
C ALA A 25 -67.46 -5.38 -30.14
N ILE A 26 -67.93 -5.34 -28.89
CA ILE A 26 -67.77 -4.18 -28.03
C ILE A 26 -66.26 -3.98 -27.91
N THR A 27 -65.73 -2.93 -28.51
CA THR A 27 -64.33 -2.53 -28.34
C THR A 27 -64.19 -2.01 -26.91
N VAL A 28 -63.80 -2.90 -26.00
CA VAL A 28 -63.49 -2.55 -24.61
C VAL A 28 -62.26 -1.64 -24.60
N THR A 29 -62.41 -0.46 -24.02
CA THR A 29 -61.33 0.54 -23.92
C THR A 29 -60.33 0.21 -22.82
N ASP A 30 -59.13 0.78 -22.85
CA ASP A 30 -58.11 0.60 -21.81
C ASP A 30 -58.65 0.96 -20.41
N VAL A 31 -59.43 2.04 -20.28
CA VAL A 31 -60.08 2.45 -19.02
C VAL A 31 -61.00 1.34 -18.50
N GLN A 32 -61.75 0.70 -19.40
CA GLN A 32 -62.71 -0.33 -19.04
C GLN A 32 -62.02 -1.65 -18.66
N TRP A 33 -60.92 -2.00 -19.35
CA TRP A 33 -60.09 -3.14 -18.97
C TRP A 33 -59.46 -2.94 -17.59
N LYS A 34 -58.94 -1.74 -17.29
CA LYS A 34 -58.35 -1.42 -15.99
C LYS A 34 -59.38 -1.52 -14.86
N ALA A 35 -60.54 -0.88 -15.02
CA ALA A 35 -61.59 -0.90 -14.01
C ALA A 35 -62.09 -2.33 -13.72
N GLY A 36 -62.31 -3.13 -14.78
CA GLY A 36 -62.69 -4.54 -14.64
C GLY A 36 -61.63 -5.39 -13.95
N LEU A 37 -60.35 -5.24 -14.31
CA LEU A 37 -59.25 -5.99 -13.69
C LEU A 37 -59.05 -5.60 -12.22
N ILE A 38 -59.06 -4.31 -11.89
CA ILE A 38 -58.92 -3.81 -10.52
C ILE A 38 -60.06 -4.37 -9.66
N ALA A 39 -61.31 -4.28 -10.13
CA ALA A 39 -62.46 -4.82 -9.41
C ALA A 39 -62.36 -6.34 -9.25
N ALA A 40 -61.98 -7.10 -10.29
CA ALA A 40 -61.81 -8.55 -10.19
C ALA A 40 -60.73 -8.96 -9.17
N GLY A 41 -59.61 -8.22 -9.12
CA GLY A 41 -58.59 -8.42 -8.09
C GLY A 41 -59.09 -8.04 -6.69
N HIS A 42 -59.78 -6.90 -6.58
CA HIS A 42 -60.33 -6.37 -5.33
C HIS A 42 -61.31 -7.32 -4.64
N GLN A 43 -62.06 -8.12 -5.42
CA GLN A 43 -62.88 -9.22 -4.89
C GLN A 43 -62.07 -10.17 -4.00
N SER A 44 -60.82 -10.49 -4.37
CA SER A 44 -59.95 -11.37 -3.57
C SER A 44 -59.52 -10.72 -2.26
N TRP A 45 -59.21 -9.42 -2.30
CA TRP A 45 -58.90 -8.64 -1.10
C TRP A 45 -60.09 -8.57 -0.15
N LEU A 46 -61.31 -8.35 -0.68
CA LEU A 46 -62.54 -8.31 0.11
C LEU A 46 -62.79 -9.62 0.87
N ILE A 47 -62.54 -10.79 0.25
CA ILE A 47 -62.65 -12.08 0.95
C ILE A 47 -61.70 -12.16 2.15
N ALA A 48 -60.41 -11.88 1.94
CA ALA A 48 -59.41 -11.93 3.00
C ALA A 48 -59.71 -10.90 4.12
N LYS A 49 -60.15 -9.69 3.74
CA LYS A 49 -60.55 -8.63 4.66
C LYS A 49 -61.77 -9.03 5.51
N MET A 50 -62.82 -9.58 4.90
CA MET A 50 -64.01 -10.03 5.63
C MET A 50 -63.68 -11.16 6.60
N GLN A 51 -62.79 -12.07 6.21
CA GLN A 51 -62.30 -13.14 7.08
C GLN A 51 -61.55 -12.54 8.28
N LEU A 52 -60.65 -11.59 8.07
CA LEU A 52 -59.96 -10.87 9.15
C LEU A 52 -60.95 -10.11 10.04
N GLU A 53 -61.93 -9.41 9.47
CA GLU A 53 -62.96 -8.68 10.21
C GLU A 53 -63.79 -9.61 11.10
N PHE A 54 -64.20 -10.78 10.58
CA PHE A 54 -64.87 -11.81 11.36
C PHE A 54 -63.99 -12.30 12.54
N LEU A 55 -62.71 -12.56 12.28
CA LEU A 55 -61.76 -13.02 13.30
C LEU A 55 -61.47 -11.96 14.36
N MET A 56 -61.38 -10.68 13.98
CA MET A 56 -61.26 -9.57 14.92
C MET A 56 -62.50 -9.45 15.80
N ILE A 57 -63.71 -9.62 15.25
CA ILE A 57 -64.96 -9.65 16.03
C ILE A 57 -64.94 -10.83 17.02
N ALA A 58 -64.54 -12.02 16.55
CA ALA A 58 -64.42 -13.22 17.37
C ALA A 58 -63.45 -13.02 18.56
N LYS A 59 -62.35 -12.30 18.32
CA LYS A 59 -61.31 -12.02 19.33
C LYS A 59 -61.69 -10.90 20.29
N GLY A 60 -62.64 -10.04 19.92
CA GLY A 60 -63.00 -8.84 20.69
C GLY A 60 -62.22 -7.58 20.30
N VAL A 61 -61.53 -7.58 19.16
CA VAL A 61 -60.76 -6.42 18.65
C VAL A 61 -61.69 -5.50 17.85
N ASN A 62 -61.86 -4.26 18.32
CA ASN A 62 -62.63 -3.21 17.63
C ASN A 62 -64.04 -3.64 17.18
N VAL A 63 -64.73 -4.48 17.95
CA VAL A 63 -65.96 -5.21 17.56
C VAL A 63 -66.98 -4.37 16.79
N SER A 64 -67.36 -3.19 17.28
CA SER A 64 -68.35 -2.33 16.60
C SER A 64 -67.88 -1.85 15.23
N LYS A 65 -66.60 -1.47 15.12
CA LYS A 65 -65.99 -1.03 13.87
C LYS A 65 -65.81 -2.20 12.90
N SER A 66 -65.33 -3.34 13.40
CA SER A 66 -65.14 -4.55 12.59
C SER A 66 -66.46 -5.10 12.04
N LYS A 67 -67.56 -5.04 12.80
CA LYS A 67 -68.91 -5.39 12.30
C LYS A 67 -69.38 -4.46 11.18
N ALA A 68 -69.25 -3.15 11.38
CA ALA A 68 -69.63 -2.17 10.36
C ALA A 68 -68.80 -2.34 9.08
N ASN A 69 -67.48 -2.50 9.22
CA ASN A 69 -66.59 -2.73 8.08
C ASN A 69 -66.91 -4.03 7.35
N MET A 70 -67.27 -5.12 8.06
CA MET A 70 -67.63 -6.39 7.42
C MET A 70 -68.93 -6.28 6.62
N GLU A 71 -69.93 -5.56 7.14
CA GLU A 71 -71.17 -5.29 6.39
C GLU A 71 -70.91 -4.45 5.13
N GLU A 72 -70.03 -3.45 5.24
CA GLU A 72 -69.57 -2.65 4.11
C GLU A 72 -68.82 -3.49 3.08
N SER A 73 -67.88 -4.33 3.51
CA SER A 73 -67.12 -5.26 2.66
C SER A 73 -68.04 -6.23 1.91
N ILE A 74 -69.07 -6.78 2.58
CA ILE A 74 -70.08 -7.65 1.94
C ILE A 74 -70.85 -6.88 0.86
N SER A 75 -71.30 -5.66 1.18
CA SER A 75 -72.06 -4.84 0.24
C SER A 75 -71.21 -4.42 -0.97
N LEU A 76 -69.94 -4.14 -0.75
CA LEU A 76 -69.00 -3.77 -1.81
C LEU A 76 -68.71 -4.96 -2.71
N PHE A 77 -68.52 -6.16 -2.13
CA PHE A 77 -68.33 -7.38 -2.91
C PHE A 77 -69.54 -7.65 -3.81
N ASP A 78 -70.76 -7.62 -3.27
CA ASP A 78 -71.99 -7.82 -4.05
C ASP A 78 -72.09 -6.81 -5.20
N SER A 79 -71.84 -5.54 -4.92
CA SER A 79 -71.91 -4.46 -5.90
C SER A 79 -70.92 -4.69 -7.05
N GLU A 80 -69.65 -4.90 -6.73
CA GLU A 80 -68.60 -5.13 -7.71
C GLU A 80 -68.81 -6.43 -8.49
N HIS A 81 -69.29 -7.50 -7.85
CA HIS A 81 -69.57 -8.76 -8.53
C HIS A 81 -70.67 -8.61 -9.59
N ILE A 82 -71.72 -7.82 -9.27
CA ILE A 82 -72.76 -7.46 -10.24
C ILE A 82 -72.18 -6.61 -11.37
N MET A 83 -71.36 -5.61 -11.05
CA MET A 83 -70.74 -4.74 -12.06
C MET A 83 -69.82 -5.54 -13.00
N LEU A 84 -69.02 -6.48 -12.49
CA LEU A 84 -68.16 -7.35 -13.30
C LEU A 84 -68.95 -8.29 -14.22
N ARG A 85 -70.14 -8.73 -13.79
CA ARG A 85 -71.00 -9.63 -14.57
C ARG A 85 -71.80 -8.88 -15.62
N ASP A 86 -72.52 -7.84 -15.22
CA ASP A 86 -73.57 -7.19 -16.00
C ASP A 86 -73.13 -5.84 -16.60
N GLY A 87 -71.97 -5.32 -16.18
CA GLY A 87 -71.53 -3.96 -16.44
C GLY A 87 -72.28 -2.93 -15.58
N ASN A 88 -71.73 -1.71 -15.50
CA ASN A 88 -72.37 -0.59 -14.79
C ASN A 88 -72.79 0.57 -15.72
N GLY A 89 -72.60 0.40 -17.03
CA GLY A 89 -72.90 1.42 -18.04
C GLY A 89 -71.93 2.62 -18.07
N LEU A 90 -70.84 2.55 -17.30
CA LEU A 90 -69.81 3.58 -17.19
C LEU A 90 -68.43 2.98 -17.53
N ASP A 91 -67.67 2.62 -16.51
CA ASP A 91 -66.28 2.20 -16.55
C ASP A 91 -66.09 0.69 -16.47
N ILE A 92 -67.02 -0.09 -15.86
CA ILE A 92 -66.96 -1.55 -15.90
C ILE A 92 -67.95 -2.06 -16.95
N VAL A 93 -67.43 -2.74 -17.97
CA VAL A 93 -68.23 -3.39 -19.02
C VAL A 93 -68.70 -4.78 -18.58
N GLU A 94 -69.78 -5.25 -19.20
CA GLU A 94 -70.21 -6.65 -19.10
C GLU A 94 -69.02 -7.59 -19.40
N ALA A 95 -68.95 -8.71 -18.70
CA ALA A 95 -67.85 -9.68 -18.74
C ALA A 95 -67.36 -9.92 -20.19
N PRO A 96 -66.13 -9.47 -20.55
CA PRO A 96 -65.74 -9.29 -21.95
C PRO A 96 -65.34 -10.58 -22.66
N SER A 97 -65.31 -11.72 -21.95
CA SER A 97 -65.08 -13.04 -22.55
C SER A 97 -65.87 -14.12 -21.83
N GLN A 98 -66.18 -15.22 -22.54
CA GLN A 98 -66.87 -16.36 -21.93
C GLN A 98 -66.04 -17.00 -20.80
N ALA A 99 -64.71 -16.93 -20.86
CA ALA A 99 -63.85 -17.42 -19.79
C ALA A 99 -64.03 -16.63 -18.49
N ILE A 100 -64.22 -15.31 -18.59
CA ILE A 100 -64.50 -14.43 -17.45
C ILE A 100 -65.93 -14.68 -16.92
N VAL A 101 -66.93 -14.81 -17.81
CA VAL A 101 -68.31 -15.17 -17.41
C VAL A 101 -68.32 -16.47 -16.59
N ASN A 102 -67.62 -17.49 -17.05
CA ASN A 102 -67.53 -18.78 -16.36
C ASN A 102 -66.84 -18.64 -15.00
N ALA A 103 -65.76 -17.84 -14.91
CA ALA A 103 -65.04 -17.61 -13.67
C ALA A 103 -65.91 -16.87 -12.64
N LEU A 104 -66.63 -15.81 -13.06
CA LEU A 104 -67.57 -15.09 -12.21
C LEU A 104 -68.72 -15.99 -11.73
N GLY A 105 -69.24 -16.86 -12.61
CA GLY A 105 -70.25 -17.85 -12.23
C GLY A 105 -69.77 -18.81 -11.13
N ASN A 106 -68.52 -19.25 -11.19
CA ASN A 106 -67.91 -20.09 -10.16
C ASN A 106 -67.76 -19.32 -8.83
N VAL A 107 -67.33 -18.05 -8.88
CA VAL A 107 -67.26 -17.17 -7.71
C VAL A 107 -68.64 -16.99 -7.07
N GLN A 108 -69.68 -16.66 -7.86
CA GLN A 108 -71.05 -16.46 -7.36
C GLN A 108 -71.60 -17.70 -6.64
N ALA A 109 -71.32 -18.89 -7.16
CA ALA A 109 -71.78 -20.16 -6.61
C ALA A 109 -71.25 -20.41 -5.19
N LYS A 110 -70.06 -19.89 -4.88
CA LYS A 110 -69.39 -20.03 -3.56
C LYS A 110 -69.56 -18.80 -2.66
N TRP A 111 -69.71 -17.61 -3.26
CA TRP A 111 -69.96 -16.38 -2.53
C TRP A 111 -71.28 -16.40 -1.76
N SER A 112 -72.38 -16.88 -2.37
CA SER A 112 -73.70 -16.84 -1.71
C SER A 112 -73.74 -17.65 -0.40
N PRO A 113 -73.22 -18.90 -0.36
CA PRO A 113 -73.05 -19.63 0.90
C PRO A 113 -72.13 -18.93 1.90
N PHE A 114 -70.99 -18.40 1.46
CA PHE A 114 -70.02 -17.73 2.33
C PHE A 114 -70.60 -16.47 2.99
N LYS A 115 -71.31 -15.64 2.24
CA LYS A 115 -72.02 -14.46 2.75
C LYS A 115 -73.05 -14.81 3.82
N SER A 116 -73.85 -15.86 3.62
CA SER A 116 -74.80 -16.33 4.65
C SER A 116 -74.04 -16.76 5.89
N PHE A 117 -73.00 -17.57 5.70
CA PHE A 117 -72.17 -18.08 6.78
C PHE A 117 -71.59 -16.96 7.66
N LEU A 118 -71.03 -15.91 7.05
CA LEU A 118 -70.51 -14.74 7.78
C LEU A 118 -71.60 -14.09 8.64
N LYS A 119 -72.77 -13.80 8.06
CA LYS A 119 -73.88 -13.12 8.78
C LYS A 119 -74.48 -13.97 9.90
N ASP A 120 -74.63 -15.27 9.66
CA ASP A 120 -75.29 -16.17 10.60
C ASP A 120 -74.40 -16.51 11.81
N ASN A 121 -73.07 -16.47 11.65
CA ASN A 121 -72.13 -16.96 12.67
C ASN A 121 -71.32 -15.87 13.38
N VAL A 122 -71.32 -14.61 12.92
CA VAL A 122 -70.48 -13.53 13.49
C VAL A 122 -70.75 -13.23 14.97
N ALA A 123 -71.95 -13.55 15.47
CA ALA A 123 -72.31 -13.34 16.87
C ALA A 123 -71.90 -14.49 17.79
N ASN A 124 -71.63 -15.69 17.26
CA ASN A 124 -71.40 -16.92 18.02
C ASN A 124 -70.26 -17.75 17.39
N THR A 125 -69.02 -17.46 17.77
CA THR A 125 -67.84 -18.12 17.21
C THR A 125 -67.42 -19.35 18.02
N SER A 126 -67.16 -20.47 17.35
CA SER A 126 -66.62 -21.71 17.92
C SER A 126 -65.45 -22.22 17.06
N PRO A 127 -64.58 -23.12 17.56
CA PRO A 127 -63.49 -23.67 16.75
C PRO A 127 -63.96 -24.26 15.41
N THR A 128 -65.09 -24.97 15.39
CA THR A 128 -65.68 -25.53 14.15
C THR A 128 -66.11 -24.43 13.18
N VAL A 129 -66.71 -23.34 13.68
CA VAL A 129 -67.07 -22.17 12.86
C VAL A 129 -65.82 -21.54 12.26
N LEU A 130 -64.74 -21.40 13.03
CA LEU A 130 -63.50 -20.79 12.53
C LEU A 130 -62.77 -21.67 11.50
N THR A 131 -62.80 -22.99 11.67
CA THR A 131 -62.32 -23.94 10.63
C THR A 131 -63.14 -23.83 9.36
N THR A 132 -64.48 -23.84 9.45
CA THR A 132 -65.35 -23.70 8.27
C THR A 132 -65.18 -22.34 7.58
N LEU A 133 -64.97 -21.26 8.35
CA LEU A 133 -64.65 -19.94 7.83
C LEU A 133 -63.41 -19.98 6.93
N ASP A 134 -62.32 -20.60 7.42
CA ASP A 134 -61.05 -20.69 6.71
C ASP A 134 -61.14 -21.58 5.46
N ASP A 135 -61.82 -22.72 5.55
CA ASP A 135 -62.05 -23.63 4.41
C ASP A 135 -62.81 -22.93 3.27
N MET A 136 -63.93 -22.28 3.62
CA MET A 136 -64.77 -21.56 2.64
C MET A 136 -64.06 -20.34 2.07
N GLY A 137 -63.33 -19.59 2.91
CA GLY A 137 -62.54 -18.44 2.49
C GLY A 137 -61.42 -18.82 1.52
N SER A 138 -60.69 -19.90 1.82
CA SER A 138 -59.59 -20.42 0.98
C SER A 138 -60.07 -20.89 -0.40
N GLU A 139 -61.21 -21.59 -0.46
CA GLU A 139 -61.81 -22.01 -1.74
C GLU A 139 -62.22 -20.77 -2.58
N LEU A 140 -62.90 -19.81 -1.95
CA LEU A 140 -63.40 -18.63 -2.65
C LEU A 140 -62.26 -17.72 -3.13
N TYR A 141 -61.20 -17.59 -2.33
CA TYR A 141 -59.96 -16.89 -2.71
C TYR A 141 -59.34 -17.45 -4.00
N GLY A 142 -59.23 -18.78 -4.13
CA GLY A 142 -58.70 -19.41 -5.34
C GLY A 142 -59.53 -19.10 -6.59
N LEU A 143 -60.87 -19.02 -6.44
CA LEU A 143 -61.78 -18.70 -7.53
C LEU A 143 -61.69 -17.22 -7.94
N THR A 144 -61.61 -16.29 -6.99
CA THR A 144 -61.47 -14.86 -7.29
C THR A 144 -60.11 -14.56 -7.94
N GLN A 145 -59.03 -15.21 -7.49
CA GLN A 145 -57.72 -15.13 -8.15
C GLN A 145 -57.75 -15.67 -9.57
N THR A 146 -58.44 -16.79 -9.80
CA THR A 146 -58.64 -17.34 -11.15
C THR A 146 -59.39 -16.35 -12.04
N CYS A 147 -60.43 -15.70 -11.51
CA CYS A 147 -61.18 -14.67 -12.23
C CYS A 147 -60.28 -13.50 -12.65
N ALA A 148 -59.47 -12.95 -11.73
CA ALA A 148 -58.53 -11.87 -12.06
C ALA A 148 -57.50 -12.32 -13.11
N SER A 149 -56.98 -13.55 -13.02
CA SER A 149 -56.10 -14.11 -14.06
C SER A 149 -56.78 -14.23 -15.43
N ARG A 150 -58.09 -14.51 -15.51
CA ARG A 150 -58.81 -14.50 -16.81
C ARG A 150 -58.95 -13.11 -17.40
N TYR A 151 -59.01 -12.06 -16.58
CA TYR A 151 -58.91 -10.69 -17.08
C TYR A 151 -57.51 -10.41 -17.65
N VAL A 152 -56.44 -10.85 -16.97
CA VAL A 152 -55.07 -10.73 -17.49
C VAL A 152 -54.92 -11.45 -18.83
N ASP A 153 -55.37 -12.71 -18.93
CA ASP A 153 -55.34 -13.49 -20.17
C ASP A 153 -56.07 -12.78 -21.32
N ALA A 154 -57.22 -12.16 -21.04
CA ALA A 154 -58.01 -11.44 -22.02
C ALA A 154 -57.33 -10.13 -22.46
N ILE A 155 -56.69 -9.40 -21.53
CA ILE A 155 -55.93 -8.18 -21.82
C ILE A 155 -54.70 -8.49 -22.69
N SER A 156 -53.99 -9.58 -22.40
CA SER A 156 -52.84 -10.02 -23.24
C SER A 156 -53.24 -10.41 -24.67
N GLY A 157 -54.52 -10.71 -24.92
CA GLY A 157 -55.06 -11.02 -26.24
C GLY A 157 -55.42 -9.78 -27.08
N VAL A 158 -55.30 -8.56 -26.53
CA VAL A 158 -55.60 -7.29 -27.20
C VAL A 158 -54.41 -6.34 -27.13
N GLU A 159 -54.39 -5.34 -28.01
CA GLU A 159 -53.35 -4.28 -28.01
C GLU A 159 -53.70 -3.20 -26.98
N ALA A 160 -53.46 -3.51 -25.69
CA ALA A 160 -53.67 -2.57 -24.58
C ALA A 160 -52.40 -1.75 -24.28
N ASN A 161 -52.54 -0.46 -23.92
CA ASN A 161 -51.40 0.41 -23.60
C ASN A 161 -50.93 0.32 -22.13
N PHE A 162 -51.24 -0.78 -21.43
CA PHE A 162 -50.84 -1.00 -20.04
C PHE A 162 -50.64 -2.51 -19.78
N SER A 163 -49.85 -2.85 -18.75
CA SER A 163 -49.61 -4.24 -18.37
C SER A 163 -50.68 -4.75 -17.40
N GLY A 164 -51.60 -5.58 -17.90
CA GLY A 164 -52.57 -6.27 -17.04
C GLY A 164 -51.90 -7.15 -15.98
N LEU A 165 -50.72 -7.71 -16.28
CA LEU A 165 -49.97 -8.54 -15.33
C LEU A 165 -49.40 -7.72 -14.17
N GLN A 166 -48.85 -6.53 -14.42
CA GLN A 166 -48.37 -5.63 -13.35
C GLN A 166 -49.53 -5.17 -12.46
N VAL A 167 -50.65 -4.74 -13.05
CA VAL A 167 -51.84 -4.30 -12.29
C VAL A 167 -52.37 -5.42 -11.39
N ASN A 168 -52.49 -6.64 -11.93
CA ASN A 168 -52.95 -7.79 -11.15
C ASN A 168 -51.98 -8.17 -10.03
N THR A 169 -50.67 -8.10 -10.30
CA THR A 169 -49.64 -8.43 -9.30
C THR A 169 -49.60 -7.39 -8.17
N ALA A 170 -49.74 -6.10 -8.48
CA ALA A 170 -49.87 -5.04 -7.47
C ALA A 170 -51.15 -5.19 -6.64
N ASN A 171 -52.26 -5.54 -7.29
CA ASN A 171 -53.53 -5.80 -6.59
C ASN A 171 -53.41 -6.96 -5.59
N ARG A 172 -52.70 -8.04 -5.96
CA ARG A 172 -52.45 -9.20 -5.09
C ARG A 172 -51.73 -8.83 -3.79
N GLN A 173 -50.83 -7.86 -3.80
CA GLN A 173 -50.12 -7.44 -2.58
C GLN A 173 -51.09 -7.02 -1.46
N SER A 174 -52.13 -6.26 -1.81
CA SER A 174 -53.14 -5.82 -0.84
C SER A 174 -53.86 -7.00 -0.20
N MET A 175 -54.22 -8.01 -1.00
CA MET A 175 -54.88 -9.22 -0.51
C MET A 175 -53.95 -10.07 0.37
N LEU A 176 -52.68 -10.26 -0.01
CA LEU A 176 -51.73 -11.10 0.72
C LEU A 176 -51.52 -10.58 2.15
N VAL A 177 -51.52 -9.26 2.31
CA VAL A 177 -51.40 -8.59 3.61
C VAL A 177 -52.59 -8.89 4.53
N GLU A 178 -53.83 -8.81 4.03
CA GLU A 178 -55.02 -9.21 4.80
C GLU A 178 -55.02 -10.70 5.13
N LYS A 179 -54.57 -11.53 4.18
CA LYS A 179 -54.50 -12.97 4.33
C LYS A 179 -53.53 -13.37 5.44
N MET A 180 -52.33 -12.79 5.46
CA MET A 180 -51.36 -13.03 6.53
C MET A 180 -51.91 -12.65 7.92
N ALA A 181 -52.59 -11.51 8.02
CA ALA A 181 -53.23 -11.13 9.27
C ALA A 181 -54.33 -12.11 9.68
N ALA A 182 -55.20 -12.53 8.74
CA ALA A 182 -56.22 -13.53 9.03
C ALA A 182 -55.62 -14.88 9.48
N GLU A 183 -54.55 -15.34 8.82
CA GLU A 183 -53.83 -16.57 9.16
C GLU A 183 -53.18 -16.47 10.56
N ALA A 184 -52.63 -15.32 10.95
CA ALA A 184 -52.13 -15.10 12.32
C ALA A 184 -53.25 -15.17 13.37
N PHE A 185 -54.43 -14.60 13.10
CA PHE A 185 -55.59 -14.74 13.99
C PHE A 185 -56.08 -16.19 14.07
N LEU A 186 -56.10 -16.93 12.96
CA LEU A 186 -56.45 -18.34 12.94
C LEU A 186 -55.46 -19.20 13.74
N LEU A 187 -54.17 -18.90 13.65
CA LEU A 187 -53.12 -19.53 14.48
C LEU A 187 -53.39 -19.29 15.97
N HIS A 188 -53.73 -18.06 16.34
CA HIS A 188 -54.10 -17.72 17.72
C HIS A 188 -55.28 -18.53 18.23
N PHE A 189 -56.29 -18.75 17.38
CA PHE A 189 -57.46 -19.57 17.72
C PHE A 189 -57.21 -21.09 17.67
N GLY A 190 -56.01 -21.53 17.31
CA GLY A 190 -55.66 -22.95 17.19
C GLY A 190 -56.37 -23.64 16.01
N VAL A 191 -56.64 -22.90 14.94
CA VAL A 191 -57.23 -23.43 13.70
C VAL A 191 -56.11 -23.94 12.79
N HIS A 192 -56.15 -25.23 12.45
CA HIS A 192 -55.10 -25.92 11.69
C HIS A 192 -53.66 -25.68 12.21
N PRO A 193 -53.38 -25.88 13.52
CA PRO A 193 -52.13 -25.45 14.13
C PRO A 193 -50.89 -26.10 13.48
N ASP A 194 -51.04 -27.34 12.98
CA ASP A 194 -49.95 -28.10 12.35
C ASP A 194 -49.52 -27.55 10.98
N THR A 195 -50.37 -26.76 10.30
CA THR A 195 -50.10 -26.25 8.95
C THR A 195 -50.18 -24.73 8.83
N MET A 196 -50.80 -24.05 9.79
CA MET A 196 -51.03 -22.60 9.73
C MET A 196 -49.73 -21.79 9.71
N LEU A 197 -48.72 -22.21 10.48
CA LEU A 197 -47.41 -21.54 10.48
C LEU A 197 -46.76 -21.58 9.08
N ASN A 198 -46.81 -22.73 8.40
CA ASN A 198 -46.30 -22.87 7.05
C ASN A 198 -47.08 -22.01 6.05
N ARG A 199 -48.41 -21.92 6.20
CA ARG A 199 -49.24 -21.03 5.36
C ARG A 199 -48.84 -19.56 5.52
N ILE A 200 -48.57 -19.10 6.74
CA ILE A 200 -48.09 -17.72 6.99
C ILE A 200 -46.75 -17.50 6.26
N VAL A 201 -45.82 -18.46 6.36
CA VAL A 201 -44.52 -18.40 5.66
C VAL A 201 -44.71 -18.37 4.14
N GLU A 202 -45.58 -19.21 3.58
CA GLU A 202 -45.89 -19.24 2.15
C GLU A 202 -46.56 -17.94 1.66
N THR A 203 -47.55 -17.41 2.40
CA THR A 203 -48.21 -16.15 2.06
C THR A 203 -47.23 -14.98 2.11
N ARG A 204 -46.34 -14.96 3.11
CA ARG A 204 -45.25 -13.99 3.21
C ARG A 204 -44.31 -14.08 2.01
N ALA A 205 -43.87 -15.28 1.65
CA ALA A 205 -42.99 -15.49 0.50
C ALA A 205 -43.64 -14.98 -0.80
N LEU A 206 -44.93 -15.28 -1.01
CA LEU A 206 -45.68 -14.77 -2.17
C LEU A 206 -45.74 -13.24 -2.21
N PHE A 207 -45.82 -12.56 -1.07
CA PHE A 207 -45.78 -11.09 -1.04
C PHE A 207 -44.40 -10.59 -1.45
N VAL A 208 -43.34 -11.16 -0.88
CA VAL A 208 -41.96 -10.81 -1.20
C VAL A 208 -41.70 -11.01 -2.69
N ASP A 209 -42.07 -12.16 -3.25
CA ASP A 209 -41.89 -12.48 -4.67
C ASP A 209 -42.69 -11.54 -5.58
N ALA A 210 -43.94 -11.21 -5.21
CA ALA A 210 -44.76 -10.27 -5.97
C ALA A 210 -44.20 -8.84 -5.90
N HIS A 211 -43.66 -8.43 -4.75
CA HIS A 211 -43.06 -7.12 -4.55
C HIS A 211 -41.75 -6.96 -5.31
N ALA A 212 -40.85 -7.93 -5.17
CA ALA A 212 -39.62 -8.01 -5.95
C ALA A 212 -39.97 -8.03 -7.45
N GLY A 213 -40.84 -8.94 -7.90
CA GLY A 213 -41.20 -9.05 -9.32
C GLY A 213 -41.79 -7.78 -9.93
N LEU A 214 -42.50 -6.94 -9.16
CA LEU A 214 -42.99 -5.64 -9.65
C LEU A 214 -41.87 -4.61 -9.80
N LEU A 215 -40.97 -4.52 -8.84
CA LEU A 215 -39.83 -3.59 -8.88
C LEU A 215 -38.83 -4.02 -9.96
N GLU A 216 -38.49 -5.31 -9.94
CA GLU A 216 -37.39 -5.94 -10.67
C GLU A 216 -37.80 -6.47 -12.05
N GLY A 217 -39.08 -6.81 -12.27
CA GLY A 217 -39.51 -7.50 -13.47
C GLY A 217 -39.08 -8.98 -13.52
N LEU A 218 -39.85 -9.79 -14.25
CA LEU A 218 -39.62 -11.21 -14.48
C LEU A 218 -39.91 -11.54 -15.96
N ASN A 219 -38.87 -11.51 -16.79
CA ASN A 219 -38.99 -11.67 -18.25
C ASN A 219 -39.65 -12.98 -18.67
N PHE A 220 -39.43 -14.08 -17.94
CA PHE A 220 -39.97 -15.40 -18.31
C PHE A 220 -41.50 -15.51 -18.19
N VAL A 221 -42.13 -14.63 -17.39
CA VAL A 221 -43.59 -14.51 -17.26
C VAL A 221 -44.14 -13.23 -17.90
N GLY A 222 -43.30 -12.42 -18.53
CA GLY A 222 -43.70 -11.15 -19.16
C GLY A 222 -44.04 -10.04 -18.17
N LEU A 223 -43.53 -10.11 -16.94
CA LEU A 223 -43.67 -9.04 -15.96
C LEU A 223 -42.53 -8.04 -16.17
N GLU A 224 -42.84 -6.80 -16.51
CA GLU A 224 -41.82 -5.76 -16.75
C GLU A 224 -41.40 -5.08 -15.44
N ALA A 225 -40.15 -4.62 -15.39
CA ALA A 225 -39.63 -3.84 -14.26
C ALA A 225 -40.29 -2.45 -14.18
N THR A 226 -40.35 -1.88 -12.97
CA THR A 226 -40.97 -0.57 -12.79
C THR A 226 -40.00 0.55 -13.12
N VAL A 227 -40.22 1.22 -14.26
CA VAL A 227 -39.38 2.35 -14.71
C VAL A 227 -40.06 3.71 -14.57
N ASN A 228 -41.36 3.75 -14.29
CA ASN A 228 -42.06 5.01 -14.02
C ASN A 228 -41.68 5.49 -12.61
N LYS A 229 -41.01 6.63 -12.52
CA LYS A 229 -40.53 7.24 -11.27
C LYS A 229 -41.63 7.32 -10.21
N CYS A 230 -42.85 7.69 -10.60
CA CYS A 230 -43.94 7.90 -9.67
C CYS A 230 -44.49 6.59 -9.11
N ILE A 231 -44.52 5.55 -9.93
CA ILE A 231 -44.86 4.21 -9.45
C ILE A 231 -43.76 3.70 -8.51
N SER A 232 -42.48 3.86 -8.84
CA SER A 232 -41.37 3.45 -7.96
C SER A 232 -41.40 4.16 -6.60
N GLN A 233 -41.79 5.45 -6.58
CA GLN A 233 -41.99 6.20 -5.33
C GLN A 233 -43.14 5.66 -4.46
N GLU A 234 -44.26 5.25 -5.06
CA GLU A 234 -45.34 4.60 -4.31
C GLU A 234 -44.91 3.22 -3.82
N MET A 235 -44.19 2.46 -4.65
CA MET A 235 -43.66 1.15 -4.26
C MET A 235 -42.67 1.23 -3.11
N ARG A 236 -41.85 2.29 -3.01
CA ARG A 236 -41.03 2.57 -1.83
C ARG A 236 -41.86 2.66 -0.54
N LEU A 237 -43.03 3.30 -0.60
CA LEU A 237 -43.91 3.40 0.56
C LEU A 237 -44.51 2.04 0.90
N VAL A 238 -44.83 1.23 -0.11
CA VAL A 238 -45.21 -0.18 0.11
C VAL A 238 -44.09 -0.94 0.82
N THR A 239 -42.83 -0.81 0.39
CA THR A 239 -41.68 -1.44 1.05
C THR A 239 -41.53 -0.97 2.50
N PHE A 240 -41.60 0.35 2.75
CA PHE A 240 -41.48 0.92 4.09
C PHE A 240 -42.52 0.35 5.07
N PHE A 241 -43.80 0.35 4.68
CA PHE A 241 -44.85 -0.21 5.55
C PHE A 241 -44.82 -1.74 5.59
N TRP A 242 -44.28 -2.38 4.55
CA TRP A 242 -44.04 -3.83 4.54
C TRP A 242 -43.02 -4.22 5.59
N ASP A 243 -41.90 -3.50 5.71
CA ASP A 243 -40.86 -3.82 6.69
C ASP A 243 -41.41 -3.79 8.12
N GLU A 244 -42.20 -2.75 8.47
CA GLU A 244 -42.85 -2.65 9.78
C GLU A 244 -43.82 -3.83 10.02
N PHE A 245 -44.67 -4.14 9.04
CA PHE A 245 -45.62 -5.25 9.11
C PHE A 245 -44.94 -6.61 9.17
N ASN A 246 -43.88 -6.79 8.38
CA ASN A 246 -43.11 -8.02 8.28
C ASN A 246 -42.40 -8.35 9.60
N GLU A 247 -41.93 -7.34 10.34
CA GLU A 247 -41.39 -7.53 11.70
C GLU A 247 -42.43 -8.17 12.65
N ALA A 248 -43.70 -7.74 12.56
CA ALA A 248 -44.77 -8.29 13.38
C ALA A 248 -45.07 -9.74 13.00
N ILE A 249 -45.03 -10.07 11.70
CA ILE A 249 -45.18 -11.44 11.19
C ILE A 249 -43.98 -12.31 11.56
N ASP A 250 -42.76 -11.79 11.47
CA ASP A 250 -41.53 -12.47 11.89
C ASP A 250 -41.57 -12.83 13.37
N THR A 251 -42.13 -11.97 14.22
CA THR A 251 -42.36 -12.28 15.63
C THR A 251 -43.28 -13.49 15.79
N VAL A 252 -44.40 -13.55 15.06
CA VAL A 252 -45.31 -14.71 15.09
C VAL A 252 -44.62 -15.99 14.58
N ILE A 253 -43.82 -15.88 13.52
CA ILE A 253 -43.10 -17.02 12.94
C ILE A 253 -42.04 -17.53 13.92
N PHE A 254 -41.26 -16.62 14.52
CA PHE A 254 -40.18 -16.93 15.44
C PHE A 254 -40.70 -17.53 16.76
N GLU A 255 -41.74 -16.93 17.33
CA GLU A 255 -42.39 -17.44 18.55
C GLU A 255 -43.22 -18.70 18.30
N GLN A 256 -43.50 -19.02 17.03
CA GLN A 256 -44.42 -20.08 16.59
C GLN A 256 -45.82 -19.93 17.22
N LEU A 257 -46.19 -18.70 17.57
CA LEU A 257 -47.40 -18.37 18.30
C LEU A 257 -47.83 -16.94 17.95
N ALA A 258 -49.12 -16.75 17.71
CA ALA A 258 -49.71 -15.43 17.60
C ALA A 258 -50.23 -14.95 18.97
N SER A 259 -49.43 -14.21 19.72
CA SER A 259 -49.83 -13.64 21.02
C SER A 259 -50.81 -12.47 20.85
N ASP A 260 -51.52 -12.09 21.93
CA ASP A 260 -52.41 -10.91 21.91
C ASP A 260 -51.65 -9.62 21.54
N ASN A 261 -50.38 -9.51 21.95
CA ASN A 261 -49.54 -8.36 21.59
C ASN A 261 -49.20 -8.38 20.10
N SER A 262 -48.78 -9.54 19.57
CA SER A 262 -48.44 -9.70 18.15
C SER A 262 -49.65 -9.41 17.26
N LEU A 263 -50.85 -9.86 17.66
CA LEU A 263 -52.10 -9.56 16.93
C LEU A 263 -52.45 -8.07 16.94
N ASN A 264 -52.29 -7.39 18.08
CA ASN A 264 -52.53 -5.94 18.16
C ASN A 264 -51.53 -5.16 17.30
N ASP A 265 -50.26 -5.59 17.25
CA ASP A 265 -49.22 -4.96 16.41
C ASP A 265 -49.52 -5.15 14.91
N ILE A 266 -49.90 -6.35 14.50
CA ILE A 266 -50.36 -6.65 13.12
C ILE A 266 -51.53 -5.73 12.72
N VAL A 267 -52.55 -5.59 13.58
CA VAL A 267 -53.72 -4.73 13.31
C VAL A 267 -53.34 -3.24 13.25
N ALA A 268 -52.34 -2.80 14.02
CA ALA A 268 -51.87 -1.42 13.98
C ALA A 268 -51.11 -1.11 12.68
N LYS A 269 -50.29 -2.04 12.19
CA LYS A 269 -49.38 -1.85 11.05
C LYS A 269 -50.04 -2.09 9.69
N ILE A 270 -51.10 -2.90 9.62
CA ILE A 270 -51.75 -3.28 8.35
C ILE A 270 -52.36 -2.09 7.58
N ALA A 271 -52.86 -1.08 8.28
CA ALA A 271 -53.62 0.00 7.65
C ALA A 271 -52.77 0.86 6.68
N GLY A 272 -51.55 1.21 7.08
CA GLY A 272 -50.63 2.00 6.25
C GLY A 272 -50.20 1.25 5.00
N LEU A 273 -49.81 -0.03 5.18
CA LEU A 273 -49.42 -0.91 4.08
C LEU A 273 -50.55 -1.09 3.07
N ARG A 274 -51.78 -1.35 3.54
CA ARG A 274 -52.97 -1.48 2.69
C ARG A 274 -53.19 -0.23 1.84
N THR A 275 -53.16 0.96 2.45
CA THR A 275 -53.40 2.20 1.71
C THR A 275 -52.36 2.42 0.62
N LYS A 276 -51.09 2.07 0.88
CA LYS A 276 -50.01 2.21 -0.10
C LYS A 276 -50.02 1.14 -1.18
N ALA A 277 -50.34 -0.11 -0.86
CA ALA A 277 -50.49 -1.16 -1.85
C ALA A 277 -51.67 -0.88 -2.82
N ALA A 278 -52.77 -0.31 -2.30
CA ALA A 278 -53.89 0.12 -3.13
C ALA A 278 -53.51 1.31 -4.04
N ALA A 279 -52.78 2.30 -3.51
CA ALA A 279 -52.28 3.43 -4.29
C ALA A 279 -51.32 2.97 -5.41
N ALA A 280 -50.42 2.04 -5.11
CA ALA A 280 -49.53 1.43 -6.10
C ALA A 280 -50.31 0.70 -7.20
N THR A 281 -51.35 -0.07 -6.84
CA THR A 281 -52.23 -0.75 -7.82
C THR A 281 -52.85 0.24 -8.81
N LEU A 282 -53.35 1.38 -8.30
CA LEU A 282 -53.90 2.44 -9.15
C LEU A 282 -52.81 3.09 -10.01
N ALA A 283 -51.60 3.28 -9.48
CA ALA A 283 -50.48 3.85 -10.22
C ALA A 283 -49.99 2.93 -11.35
N TYR A 284 -50.02 1.61 -11.19
CA TYR A 284 -49.74 0.66 -12.30
C TYR A 284 -50.84 0.67 -13.36
N ALA A 285 -52.09 0.88 -12.97
CA ALA A 285 -53.18 0.97 -13.92
C ALA A 285 -53.12 2.28 -14.71
N ASP A 286 -52.91 3.40 -14.03
CA ASP A 286 -52.82 4.74 -14.61
C ASP A 286 -51.54 5.44 -14.12
N PRO A 287 -50.39 5.21 -14.80
CA PRO A 287 -49.11 5.79 -14.43
C PRO A 287 -49.16 7.31 -14.32
N PRO A 288 -48.83 7.90 -13.15
CA PRO A 288 -48.81 9.34 -12.99
C PRO A 288 -47.75 9.99 -13.90
N LEU A 289 -48.10 11.11 -14.52
CA LEU A 289 -47.16 11.92 -15.32
C LEU A 289 -46.21 12.76 -14.44
N SER A 290 -46.59 13.04 -13.18
CA SER A 290 -45.77 13.80 -12.24
C SER A 290 -46.10 13.43 -10.79
N CYS A 291 -45.06 13.30 -9.98
CA CYS A 291 -45.12 13.03 -8.54
C CYS A 291 -44.22 14.07 -7.85
N PRO A 292 -44.79 15.21 -7.41
CA PRO A 292 -44.02 16.30 -6.83
C PRO A 292 -43.68 15.99 -5.38
N THR A 293 -42.65 15.17 -5.17
CA THR A 293 -41.97 15.11 -3.87
C THR A 293 -40.62 15.76 -4.02
N THR A 294 -40.42 16.90 -3.36
CA THR A 294 -39.10 17.47 -3.15
C THR A 294 -38.30 16.48 -2.30
N MET A 295 -37.21 15.96 -2.85
CA MET A 295 -36.31 15.08 -2.11
C MET A 295 -35.66 15.86 -0.97
N THR A 296 -35.64 15.27 0.22
CA THR A 296 -34.91 15.81 1.38
C THR A 296 -33.39 15.68 1.16
N ARG A 297 -32.59 16.47 1.90
CA ARG A 297 -31.13 16.35 1.92
C ARG A 297 -30.64 14.90 2.10
N ARG A 298 -31.27 14.15 3.01
CA ARG A 298 -30.94 12.74 3.26
C ARG A 298 -31.25 11.83 2.06
N GLN A 299 -32.36 12.08 1.36
CA GLN A 299 -32.72 11.30 0.18
C GLN A 299 -31.74 11.55 -0.98
N TRP A 300 -31.26 12.77 -1.17
CA TRP A 300 -30.20 13.06 -2.14
C TRP A 300 -28.88 12.33 -1.80
N GLN A 301 -28.46 12.39 -0.54
CA GLN A 301 -27.27 11.66 -0.07
C GLN A 301 -27.40 10.15 -0.31
N MET A 302 -28.58 9.58 0.00
CA MET A 302 -28.88 8.17 -0.26
C MET A 302 -28.85 7.83 -1.76
N ALA A 303 -29.36 8.72 -2.64
CA ALA A 303 -29.33 8.49 -4.07
C ALA A 303 -27.89 8.36 -4.60
N PHE A 304 -26.97 9.24 -4.17
CA PHE A 304 -25.54 9.12 -4.52
C PHE A 304 -24.90 7.86 -3.93
N ASP A 305 -25.13 7.58 -2.65
CA ASP A 305 -24.51 6.43 -1.97
C ASP A 305 -24.96 5.12 -2.61
N VAL A 306 -26.26 4.93 -2.81
CA VAL A 306 -26.80 3.73 -3.45
C VAL A 306 -26.30 3.60 -4.89
N SER A 307 -26.33 4.68 -5.70
CA SER A 307 -25.82 4.64 -7.07
C SER A 307 -24.37 4.21 -7.17
N THR A 308 -23.55 4.67 -6.23
CA THR A 308 -22.10 4.43 -6.27
C THR A 308 -21.73 3.08 -5.65
N ARG A 309 -22.42 2.64 -4.60
CA ARG A 309 -22.30 1.27 -4.06
C ARG A 309 -22.73 0.22 -5.07
N GLN A 310 -23.81 0.47 -5.80
CA GLN A 310 -24.30 -0.38 -6.88
C GLN A 310 -23.21 -0.65 -7.93
N LEU A 311 -22.57 0.41 -8.44
CA LEU A 311 -21.51 0.30 -9.44
C LEU A 311 -20.25 -0.36 -8.91
N MET A 312 -19.91 -0.07 -7.64
CA MET A 312 -18.80 -0.71 -6.94
C MET A 312 -19.02 -2.22 -6.82
N HIS A 313 -20.19 -2.67 -6.35
CA HIS A 313 -20.53 -4.08 -6.22
C HIS A 313 -20.56 -4.80 -7.57
N ALA A 314 -21.10 -4.17 -8.60
CA ALA A 314 -21.11 -4.72 -9.96
C ALA A 314 -19.69 -4.95 -10.48
N GLN A 315 -18.80 -3.97 -10.32
CA GLN A 315 -17.39 -4.14 -10.69
C GLN A 315 -16.68 -5.19 -9.86
N LYS A 316 -16.95 -5.23 -8.55
CA LYS A 316 -16.39 -6.23 -7.64
C LYS A 316 -16.81 -7.65 -8.04
N ALA A 317 -18.07 -7.86 -8.42
CA ALA A 317 -18.55 -9.15 -8.91
C ALA A 317 -17.84 -9.56 -10.22
N CYS A 318 -17.77 -8.68 -11.22
CA CYS A 318 -17.02 -8.97 -12.46
C CYS A 318 -15.55 -9.30 -12.17
N ARG A 319 -14.89 -8.53 -11.30
CA ARG A 319 -13.50 -8.79 -10.89
C ARG A 319 -13.33 -10.14 -10.20
N LEU A 320 -14.17 -10.48 -9.23
CA LEU A 320 -14.09 -11.74 -8.47
C LEU A 320 -14.33 -12.95 -9.37
N PHE A 321 -15.24 -12.83 -10.35
CA PHE A 321 -15.42 -13.83 -11.38
C PHE A 321 -14.13 -14.07 -12.19
N LEU A 322 -13.48 -12.99 -12.65
CA LEU A 322 -12.20 -13.07 -13.36
C LEU A 322 -11.05 -13.57 -12.46
N GLN A 323 -11.05 -13.25 -11.17
CA GLN A 323 -10.08 -13.76 -10.20
C GLN A 323 -10.22 -15.28 -10.02
N ALA A 324 -11.45 -15.79 -9.97
CA ALA A 324 -11.69 -17.23 -9.96
C ALA A 324 -11.13 -17.91 -11.22
N ALA A 325 -11.31 -17.29 -12.40
CA ALA A 325 -10.72 -17.77 -13.66
C ALA A 325 -9.19 -17.79 -13.62
N LYS A 326 -8.56 -16.74 -13.06
CA LYS A 326 -7.09 -16.63 -12.90
C LYS A 326 -6.54 -17.47 -11.72
N GLN A 327 -7.40 -18.20 -11.01
CA GLN A 327 -7.06 -18.99 -9.83
C GLN A 327 -6.50 -18.16 -8.64
N VAL A 328 -6.93 -16.90 -8.53
CA VAL A 328 -6.62 -16.03 -7.39
C VAL A 328 -7.65 -16.28 -6.29
N ASN A 329 -7.21 -16.94 -5.22
CA ASN A 329 -8.05 -17.35 -4.09
C ASN A 329 -9.42 -17.92 -4.52
N THR A 330 -9.41 -18.98 -5.32
CA THR A 330 -10.59 -19.45 -6.07
C THR A 330 -11.82 -19.70 -5.21
N LEU A 331 -11.67 -20.28 -4.01
CA LEU A 331 -12.81 -20.57 -3.15
C LEU A 331 -13.51 -19.28 -2.67
N ASP A 332 -12.72 -18.36 -2.11
CA ASP A 332 -13.27 -17.10 -1.61
C ASP A 332 -13.75 -16.21 -2.76
N SER A 333 -13.03 -16.17 -3.89
CA SER A 333 -13.46 -15.43 -5.07
C SER A 333 -14.84 -15.87 -5.57
N ARG A 334 -15.16 -17.18 -5.51
CA ARG A 334 -16.49 -17.70 -5.88
C ARG A 334 -17.58 -17.31 -4.87
N ILE A 335 -17.29 -17.40 -3.57
CA ILE A 335 -18.25 -17.05 -2.51
C ILE A 335 -18.52 -15.54 -2.51
N LEU A 336 -17.46 -14.74 -2.55
CA LEU A 336 -17.54 -13.29 -2.54
C LEU A 336 -18.15 -12.72 -3.83
N PHE A 337 -17.99 -13.42 -4.96
CA PHE A 337 -18.70 -13.11 -6.18
C PHE A 337 -20.21 -13.13 -5.95
N LEU A 338 -20.75 -14.22 -5.38
CA LEU A 338 -22.18 -14.36 -5.13
C LEU A 338 -22.69 -13.26 -4.20
N ASN A 339 -21.94 -12.94 -3.14
CA ASN A 339 -22.30 -11.85 -2.23
C ASN A 339 -22.32 -10.49 -2.94
N SER A 340 -21.34 -10.23 -3.82
CA SER A 340 -21.24 -8.97 -4.56
C SER A 340 -22.32 -8.85 -5.63
N ASP A 341 -22.67 -9.95 -6.29
CA ASP A 341 -23.74 -10.02 -7.28
C ASP A 341 -25.11 -9.74 -6.65
N VAL A 342 -25.40 -10.37 -5.50
CA VAL A 342 -26.60 -10.09 -4.70
C VAL A 342 -26.63 -8.64 -4.23
N SER A 343 -25.49 -8.08 -3.79
CA SER A 343 -25.42 -6.68 -3.34
C SER A 343 -25.62 -5.68 -4.49
N ALA A 344 -25.03 -5.93 -5.65
CA ALA A 344 -25.20 -5.10 -6.86
C ALA A 344 -26.68 -5.06 -7.31
N THR A 345 -27.35 -6.20 -7.15
CA THR A 345 -28.79 -6.37 -7.41
C THR A 345 -29.61 -5.60 -6.38
N ALA A 346 -29.38 -5.84 -5.09
CA ALA A 346 -30.12 -5.19 -4.00
C ALA A 346 -29.99 -3.66 -4.04
N ASP A 347 -28.80 -3.12 -4.35
CA ASP A 347 -28.60 -1.67 -4.42
C ASP A 347 -29.32 -1.02 -5.62
N LEU A 348 -29.55 -1.73 -6.73
CA LEU A 348 -30.40 -1.20 -7.82
C LEU A 348 -31.86 -1.04 -7.36
N VAL A 349 -32.39 -2.03 -6.62
CA VAL A 349 -33.73 -1.96 -6.03
C VAL A 349 -33.81 -0.84 -4.99
N ALA A 350 -32.77 -0.72 -4.15
CA ALA A 350 -32.67 0.37 -3.18
C ALA A 350 -32.56 1.75 -3.86
N ALA A 351 -32.07 1.84 -5.10
CA ALA A 351 -31.99 3.11 -5.84
C ALA A 351 -33.39 3.61 -6.22
N ASP A 352 -34.28 2.69 -6.58
CA ASP A 352 -35.71 2.99 -6.75
C ASP A 352 -36.36 3.36 -5.43
N MET A 353 -35.96 2.71 -4.33
CA MET A 353 -36.35 3.13 -2.98
C MET A 353 -35.78 4.52 -2.62
N ALA A 354 -34.63 4.91 -3.15
CA ALA A 354 -34.08 6.25 -3.02
C ALA A 354 -34.77 7.26 -3.95
N ALA A 355 -35.99 6.98 -4.45
CA ALA A 355 -36.81 7.89 -5.27
C ALA A 355 -35.99 8.61 -6.35
N ALA A 356 -35.80 7.96 -7.50
CA ALA A 356 -35.06 8.52 -8.63
C ALA A 356 -35.43 10.01 -8.86
N PRO A 357 -34.45 10.92 -8.97
CA PRO A 357 -34.73 12.36 -9.00
C PRO A 357 -35.49 12.79 -10.26
N THR A 358 -35.36 12.05 -11.35
CA THR A 358 -36.06 12.26 -12.63
C THR A 358 -36.54 10.95 -13.24
N GLN A 359 -37.49 11.06 -14.16
CA GLN A 359 -37.96 9.93 -14.96
C GLN A 359 -36.81 9.32 -15.78
N LEU A 360 -35.92 10.16 -16.33
CA LEU A 360 -34.75 9.72 -17.09
C LEU A 360 -33.82 8.83 -16.24
N VAL A 361 -33.54 9.22 -14.98
CA VAL A 361 -32.70 8.40 -14.09
C VAL A 361 -33.38 7.06 -13.77
N SER A 362 -34.70 7.07 -13.54
CA SER A 362 -35.47 5.84 -13.30
C SER A 362 -35.41 4.88 -14.50
N GLU A 363 -35.52 5.40 -15.72
CA GLU A 363 -35.38 4.60 -16.95
C GLU A 363 -33.97 4.02 -17.10
N LYS A 364 -32.93 4.81 -16.80
CA LYS A 364 -31.55 4.33 -16.81
C LYS A 364 -31.33 3.20 -15.80
N TYR A 365 -31.86 3.32 -14.58
CA TYR A 365 -31.77 2.22 -13.60
C TYR A 365 -32.51 0.96 -14.06
N GLY A 366 -33.68 1.09 -14.68
CA GLY A 366 -34.36 -0.07 -15.28
C GLY A 366 -33.53 -0.76 -16.36
N VAL A 367 -32.85 0.00 -17.21
CA VAL A 367 -31.93 -0.56 -18.23
C VAL A 367 -30.71 -1.21 -17.56
N MET A 368 -30.13 -0.57 -16.54
CA MET A 368 -29.02 -1.13 -15.78
C MET A 368 -29.44 -2.44 -15.14
N TRP A 369 -30.61 -2.49 -14.49
CA TRP A 369 -31.16 -3.68 -13.89
C TRP A 369 -31.21 -4.86 -14.86
N LEU A 370 -31.85 -4.68 -16.02
CA LEU A 370 -31.98 -5.75 -17.01
C LEU A 370 -30.61 -6.23 -17.53
N ARG A 371 -29.66 -5.32 -17.72
CA ARG A 371 -28.29 -5.65 -18.14
C ARG A 371 -27.54 -6.41 -17.04
N TRP A 372 -27.66 -5.97 -15.79
CA TRP A 372 -27.00 -6.62 -14.66
C TRP A 372 -27.59 -8.00 -14.42
N LEU A 373 -28.92 -8.15 -14.41
CA LEU A 373 -29.59 -9.44 -14.24
C LEU A 373 -29.10 -10.47 -15.26
N SER A 374 -29.00 -10.07 -16.54
CA SER A 374 -28.46 -10.95 -17.59
C SER A 374 -26.99 -11.29 -17.38
N LEU A 375 -26.15 -10.34 -16.97
CA LEU A 375 -24.71 -10.55 -16.79
C LEU A 375 -24.40 -11.34 -15.50
N GLY A 376 -25.08 -11.02 -14.40
CA GLY A 376 -25.00 -11.70 -13.10
C GLY A 376 -25.43 -13.16 -13.23
N GLU A 377 -26.57 -13.44 -13.86
CA GLU A 377 -27.00 -14.82 -14.13
C GLU A 377 -25.98 -15.56 -15.02
N PHE A 378 -25.49 -14.91 -16.07
CA PHE A 378 -24.44 -15.48 -16.93
C PHE A 378 -23.18 -15.83 -16.12
N MET A 379 -22.70 -14.95 -15.25
CA MET A 379 -21.55 -15.22 -14.39
C MET A 379 -21.85 -16.32 -13.35
N ALA A 380 -23.01 -16.28 -12.69
CA ALA A 380 -23.41 -17.25 -11.68
C ALA A 380 -23.55 -18.68 -12.24
N GLN A 381 -24.01 -18.83 -13.48
CA GLN A 381 -24.07 -20.12 -14.15
C GLN A 381 -22.67 -20.69 -14.45
N ASN A 382 -21.64 -19.83 -14.58
CA ASN A 382 -20.29 -20.23 -15.01
C ASN A 382 -19.22 -20.21 -13.90
N ILE A 383 -19.49 -19.57 -12.76
CA ILE A 383 -18.51 -19.29 -11.70
C ILE A 383 -17.81 -20.55 -11.14
N ASN A 384 -18.49 -21.70 -11.14
CA ASN A 384 -17.98 -22.94 -10.54
C ASN A 384 -16.95 -23.67 -11.42
N PHE A 385 -16.86 -23.34 -12.70
CA PHE A 385 -16.01 -24.04 -13.67
C PHE A 385 -15.18 -23.13 -14.56
N VAL A 386 -15.32 -21.80 -14.45
CA VAL A 386 -14.53 -20.84 -15.22
C VAL A 386 -13.03 -21.03 -15.02
N SER A 387 -12.26 -20.97 -16.12
CA SER A 387 -10.80 -20.95 -16.14
C SER A 387 -10.27 -19.81 -17.02
N ASP A 388 -8.94 -19.61 -17.01
CA ASP A 388 -8.25 -18.68 -17.89
C ASP A 388 -8.30 -19.07 -19.38
N GLU A 389 -8.64 -20.32 -19.69
CA GLU A 389 -8.84 -20.80 -21.07
C GLU A 389 -10.18 -20.37 -21.67
N ASP A 390 -11.15 -19.88 -20.89
CA ASP A 390 -12.51 -19.53 -21.33
C ASP A 390 -12.58 -18.15 -22.04
N HIS A 391 -11.74 -17.94 -23.06
CA HIS A 391 -11.49 -16.64 -23.70
C HIS A 391 -12.75 -15.87 -24.10
N ARG A 392 -13.75 -16.55 -24.69
CA ARG A 392 -15.01 -15.92 -25.12
C ARG A 392 -15.86 -15.49 -23.93
N LEU A 393 -15.88 -16.31 -22.89
CA LEU A 393 -16.63 -16.04 -21.67
C LEU A 393 -16.03 -14.82 -20.97
N LEU A 394 -14.71 -14.82 -20.75
CA LEU A 394 -13.98 -13.73 -20.11
C LEU A 394 -14.14 -12.42 -20.90
N GLN A 395 -14.16 -12.49 -22.24
CA GLN A 395 -14.43 -11.32 -23.08
C GLN A 395 -15.84 -10.73 -22.87
N ILE A 396 -16.87 -11.57 -22.74
CA ILE A 396 -18.23 -11.10 -22.48
C ILE A 396 -18.28 -10.35 -21.14
N VAL A 397 -17.64 -10.90 -20.11
CA VAL A 397 -17.56 -10.26 -18.77
C VAL A 397 -16.76 -8.95 -18.85
N GLU A 398 -15.65 -8.92 -19.59
CA GLU A 398 -14.87 -7.70 -19.82
C GLU A 398 -15.71 -6.60 -20.48
N ASP A 399 -16.30 -6.91 -21.64
CA ASP A 399 -17.03 -5.94 -22.46
C ASP A 399 -18.30 -5.44 -21.75
N GLN A 400 -19.09 -6.34 -21.18
CA GLN A 400 -20.33 -5.97 -20.49
C GLN A 400 -20.05 -5.27 -19.16
N GLY A 401 -19.03 -5.70 -18.40
CA GLY A 401 -18.62 -5.05 -17.16
C GLY A 401 -18.18 -3.60 -17.39
N LYS A 402 -17.37 -3.35 -18.44
CA LYS A 402 -16.95 -1.98 -18.81
C LYS A 402 -18.13 -1.13 -19.27
N GLN A 403 -19.01 -1.66 -20.13
CA GLN A 403 -20.20 -0.95 -20.59
C GLN A 403 -21.15 -0.59 -19.44
N PHE A 404 -21.29 -1.50 -18.46
CA PHE A 404 -22.15 -1.31 -17.30
C PHE A 404 -21.72 -0.09 -16.48
N VAL A 405 -20.42 0.03 -16.17
CA VAL A 405 -19.87 1.17 -15.43
C VAL A 405 -20.01 2.48 -16.18
N ASN A 406 -19.74 2.48 -17.49
CA ASN A 406 -19.87 3.69 -18.29
C ASN A 406 -21.30 4.22 -18.27
N TYR A 407 -22.28 3.32 -18.46
CA TYR A 407 -23.70 3.67 -18.40
C TYR A 407 -24.12 4.12 -16.99
N GLY A 408 -23.57 3.49 -15.96
CA GLY A 408 -23.75 3.91 -14.57
C GLY A 408 -23.22 5.31 -14.26
N PHE A 409 -22.04 5.67 -14.78
CA PHE A 409 -21.52 7.02 -14.64
C PHE A 409 -22.41 8.06 -15.33
N GLU A 410 -23.03 7.73 -16.48
CA GLU A 410 -24.01 8.62 -17.11
C GLU A 410 -25.25 8.82 -16.24
N ALA A 411 -25.74 7.78 -15.55
CA ALA A 411 -26.86 7.91 -14.62
C ALA A 411 -26.48 8.75 -13.39
N LEU A 412 -25.25 8.59 -12.88
CA LEU A 412 -24.72 9.37 -11.77
C LEU A 412 -24.58 10.86 -12.11
N GLU A 413 -24.17 11.19 -13.34
CA GLU A 413 -24.09 12.58 -13.80
C GLU A 413 -25.48 13.25 -13.95
N ASP A 414 -26.51 12.49 -14.34
CA ASP A 414 -27.89 13.00 -14.35
C ASP A 414 -28.39 13.31 -12.93
N ILE A 415 -28.10 12.43 -11.96
CA ILE A 415 -28.42 12.65 -10.54
C ILE A 415 -27.71 13.90 -10.01
N PHE A 416 -26.43 14.04 -10.34
CA PHE A 416 -25.63 15.19 -9.97
C PHE A 416 -26.19 16.50 -10.54
N THR A 417 -26.50 16.52 -11.83
CA THR A 417 -27.08 17.68 -12.51
C THR A 417 -28.38 18.11 -11.83
N GLU A 418 -29.25 17.15 -11.54
CA GLU A 418 -30.54 17.41 -10.89
C GLU A 418 -30.40 17.85 -9.43
N CYS A 419 -29.45 17.27 -8.69
CA CYS A 419 -29.13 17.67 -7.32
C CYS A 419 -28.68 19.13 -7.27
N LYS A 420 -27.74 19.53 -8.13
CA LYS A 420 -27.25 20.92 -8.21
C LYS A 420 -28.37 21.91 -8.54
N LEU A 421 -29.35 21.50 -9.35
CA LEU A 421 -30.48 22.35 -9.74
C LEU A 421 -31.55 22.47 -8.65
N LYS A 422 -31.87 21.38 -7.96
CA LYS A 422 -33.03 21.29 -7.06
C LYS A 422 -32.69 21.38 -5.58
N ALA A 423 -31.44 21.13 -5.20
CA ALA A 423 -30.99 21.07 -3.81
C ALA A 423 -29.59 21.70 -3.66
N PRO A 424 -29.44 23.01 -3.89
CA PRO A 424 -28.15 23.70 -3.78
C PRO A 424 -27.54 23.66 -2.37
N GLU A 425 -28.33 23.34 -1.35
CA GLU A 425 -27.87 23.10 0.03
C GLU A 425 -27.20 21.75 0.25
N VAL A 426 -27.25 20.85 -0.74
CA VAL A 426 -26.59 19.55 -0.70
C VAL A 426 -25.22 19.65 -1.38
N ASN A 427 -24.20 19.06 -0.76
CA ASN A 427 -22.83 18.96 -1.28
C ASN A 427 -22.76 17.93 -2.43
N CYS A 428 -23.49 18.18 -3.52
CA CYS A 428 -23.70 17.19 -4.60
C CYS A 428 -22.40 16.83 -5.33
N GLU A 429 -21.45 17.76 -5.47
CA GLU A 429 -20.19 17.51 -6.16
C GLU A 429 -19.30 16.59 -5.33
N GLU A 430 -19.16 16.88 -4.04
CA GLU A 430 -18.38 16.14 -3.07
C GLU A 430 -18.91 14.71 -2.92
N LEU A 431 -20.24 14.55 -2.84
CA LEU A 431 -20.91 13.24 -2.82
C LEU A 431 -20.65 12.42 -4.09
N LYS A 432 -20.70 13.07 -5.26
CA LYS A 432 -20.36 12.41 -6.54
C LYS A 432 -18.91 11.95 -6.53
N VAL A 433 -17.98 12.85 -6.22
CA VAL A 433 -16.54 12.60 -6.31
C VAL A 433 -16.10 11.53 -5.32
N THR A 434 -16.52 11.61 -4.05
CA THR A 434 -16.21 10.60 -3.02
C THR A 434 -16.84 9.23 -3.33
N GLY A 435 -18.07 9.21 -3.86
CA GLY A 435 -18.71 7.97 -4.29
C GLY A 435 -18.02 7.32 -5.49
N VAL A 436 -17.55 8.12 -6.47
CA VAL A 436 -16.79 7.65 -7.63
C VAL A 436 -15.48 6.98 -7.21
N GLN A 437 -14.77 7.48 -6.18
CA GLN A 437 -13.54 6.86 -5.69
C GLN A 437 -13.71 5.38 -5.31
N ARG A 438 -14.87 4.98 -4.77
CA ARG A 438 -15.15 3.57 -4.44
C ARG A 438 -15.21 2.68 -5.67
N ILE A 439 -15.79 3.21 -6.76
CA ILE A 439 -15.90 2.51 -8.04
C ILE A 439 -14.51 2.35 -8.66
N LEU A 440 -13.67 3.39 -8.58
CA LEU A 440 -12.33 3.39 -9.18
C LEU A 440 -11.40 2.34 -8.58
N ILE A 441 -11.50 2.07 -7.27
CA ILE A 441 -10.70 0.99 -6.64
C ILE A 441 -11.06 -0.38 -7.22
N GLN A 442 -12.35 -0.67 -7.36
CA GLN A 442 -12.79 -1.96 -7.93
C GLN A 442 -12.44 -2.05 -9.42
N LYS A 443 -12.57 -0.94 -10.16
CA LYS A 443 -12.18 -0.85 -11.57
C LYS A 443 -10.67 -1.06 -11.77
N ALA A 444 -9.82 -0.47 -10.94
CA ALA A 444 -8.37 -0.65 -11.02
C ALA A 444 -7.95 -2.11 -10.74
N ALA A 445 -8.57 -2.74 -9.73
CA ALA A 445 -8.33 -4.16 -9.47
C ALA A 445 -8.88 -5.07 -10.58
N PHE A 446 -10.01 -4.72 -11.19
CA PHE A 446 -10.55 -5.40 -12.36
C PHE A 446 -9.59 -5.35 -13.56
N GLU A 447 -9.04 -4.18 -13.86
CA GLU A 447 -8.02 -3.99 -14.91
C GLU A 447 -6.75 -4.80 -14.62
N ALA A 448 -6.32 -4.87 -13.35
CA ALA A 448 -5.16 -5.67 -12.96
C ALA A 448 -5.36 -7.16 -13.21
N VAL A 449 -6.55 -7.68 -12.92
CA VAL A 449 -6.88 -9.09 -13.17
C VAL A 449 -6.99 -9.37 -14.67
N LEU A 450 -7.52 -8.44 -15.47
CA LEU A 450 -7.54 -8.56 -16.93
C LEU A 450 -6.13 -8.60 -17.53
N ILE A 451 -5.21 -7.75 -17.05
CA ILE A 451 -3.79 -7.82 -17.42
C ILE A 451 -3.22 -9.19 -17.02
N GLY A 452 -3.53 -9.66 -15.80
CA GLY A 452 -3.19 -11.00 -15.31
C GLY A 452 -3.66 -12.14 -16.20
N LEU A 453 -4.85 -12.04 -16.77
CA LEU A 453 -5.42 -13.00 -17.71
C LEU A 453 -4.91 -12.82 -19.16
N GLU A 454 -3.92 -11.94 -19.37
CA GLU A 454 -3.38 -11.58 -20.68
C GLU A 454 -4.46 -11.05 -21.67
N ARG A 455 -5.49 -10.41 -21.14
CA ARG A 455 -6.62 -9.87 -21.90
C ARG A 455 -6.39 -8.42 -22.27
N ASN A 456 -6.42 -8.13 -23.57
CA ASN A 456 -6.35 -6.78 -24.13
C ASN A 456 -5.33 -5.88 -23.40
N VAL A 457 -4.13 -6.43 -23.16
CA VAL A 457 -3.18 -5.94 -22.15
C VAL A 457 -2.83 -4.46 -22.38
N THR A 458 -2.62 -4.05 -23.63
CA THR A 458 -2.29 -2.67 -23.97
C THR A 458 -3.39 -1.69 -23.56
N GLU A 459 -4.66 -2.01 -23.85
CA GLU A 459 -5.76 -1.13 -23.48
C GLU A 459 -6.00 -1.17 -21.97
N ASN A 460 -5.94 -2.34 -21.34
CA ASN A 460 -6.14 -2.46 -19.89
C ASN A 460 -5.02 -1.79 -19.07
N LYS A 461 -3.76 -1.78 -19.55
CA LYS A 461 -2.68 -0.98 -18.95
C LYS A 461 -2.96 0.52 -19.03
N LYS A 462 -3.43 0.99 -20.18
CA LYS A 462 -3.78 2.40 -20.40
C LYS A 462 -4.98 2.81 -19.54
N GLU A 463 -6.04 2.00 -19.51
CA GLU A 463 -7.20 2.23 -18.65
C GLU A 463 -6.80 2.26 -17.17
N MET A 464 -5.92 1.36 -16.71
CA MET A 464 -5.42 1.36 -15.33
C MET A 464 -4.72 2.65 -14.94
N ILE A 465 -3.81 3.16 -15.77
CA ILE A 465 -3.13 4.42 -15.49
C ILE A 465 -4.14 5.58 -15.46
N GLN A 466 -5.15 5.56 -16.33
CA GLN A 466 -6.23 6.56 -16.30
C GLN A 466 -7.09 6.46 -15.03
N THR A 467 -7.39 5.24 -14.57
CA THR A 467 -8.12 4.99 -13.33
C THR A 467 -7.34 5.49 -12.11
N ILE A 468 -6.03 5.20 -12.05
CA ILE A 468 -5.12 5.72 -11.01
C ILE A 468 -5.11 7.25 -11.01
N ALA A 469 -4.89 7.87 -12.17
CA ALA A 469 -4.86 9.33 -12.29
C ALA A 469 -6.20 9.98 -11.92
N ARG A 470 -7.33 9.36 -12.26
CA ARG A 470 -8.67 9.84 -11.88
C ARG A 470 -8.88 9.75 -10.37
N PHE A 471 -8.41 8.67 -9.73
CA PHE A 471 -8.50 8.54 -8.28
C PHE A 471 -7.65 9.60 -7.58
N GLU A 472 -6.38 9.75 -7.95
CA GLU A 472 -5.49 10.75 -7.34
C GLU A 472 -5.94 12.18 -7.60
N GLY A 473 -6.43 12.48 -8.81
CA GLY A 473 -7.01 13.78 -9.14
C GLY A 473 -8.26 14.10 -8.32
N SER A 474 -9.14 13.11 -8.09
CA SER A 474 -10.31 13.27 -7.23
C SER A 474 -9.94 13.47 -5.75
N GLN A 475 -8.92 12.76 -5.27
CA GLN A 475 -8.40 12.89 -3.91
C GLN A 475 -7.86 14.30 -3.68
N SER A 476 -7.00 14.76 -4.59
CA SER A 476 -6.43 16.12 -4.56
C SER A 476 -7.54 17.17 -4.64
N GLY A 477 -8.53 17.01 -5.52
CA GLY A 477 -9.62 17.98 -5.68
C GLY A 477 -10.49 18.16 -4.42
N LEU A 478 -10.76 17.09 -3.69
CA LEU A 478 -11.50 17.14 -2.42
C LEU A 478 -10.74 17.88 -1.30
N ILE A 479 -9.41 17.87 -1.35
CA ILE A 479 -8.53 18.41 -0.29
C ILE A 479 -8.05 19.84 -0.61
N HIS A 480 -7.69 20.13 -1.85
CA HIS A 480 -6.96 21.35 -2.23
C HIS A 480 -7.76 22.40 -2.99
N GLN A 481 -9.08 22.17 -3.17
CA GLN A 481 -10.01 23.01 -3.92
C GLN A 481 -9.75 22.96 -5.44
N GLN A 482 -10.81 22.70 -6.20
CA GLN A 482 -10.80 22.74 -7.67
C GLN A 482 -12.03 23.50 -8.18
N PRO A 483 -12.03 24.01 -9.42
CA PRO A 483 -13.19 24.67 -10.00
C PRO A 483 -14.45 23.79 -9.91
N GLY A 484 -15.46 24.25 -9.15
CA GLY A 484 -16.71 23.52 -8.94
C GLY A 484 -16.73 22.54 -7.76
N LEU A 485 -15.57 22.23 -7.16
CA LEU A 485 -15.41 21.33 -6.01
C LEU A 485 -14.69 22.07 -4.86
N PRO A 486 -15.40 22.56 -3.83
CA PRO A 486 -14.76 23.22 -2.71
C PRO A 486 -13.93 22.22 -1.90
N ARG A 487 -12.85 22.70 -1.29
CA ARG A 487 -12.10 21.92 -0.30
C ARG A 487 -12.89 21.72 0.97
N THR A 488 -12.59 20.65 1.71
CA THR A 488 -13.00 20.55 3.10
C THR A 488 -12.33 21.62 3.97
N LEU A 489 -13.08 22.15 4.94
CA LEU A 489 -12.54 23.00 6.02
C LEU A 489 -12.44 22.23 7.33
N ASP A 490 -13.00 21.03 7.44
CA ASP A 490 -13.02 20.24 8.66
C ASP A 490 -11.78 19.32 8.73
N ILE A 491 -11.03 19.44 9.83
CA ILE A 491 -9.83 18.63 10.07
C ILE A 491 -10.11 17.13 10.14
N CYS A 492 -11.28 16.72 10.66
CA CYS A 492 -11.59 15.31 10.76
C CYS A 492 -11.85 14.74 9.37
N ILE A 493 -12.49 15.47 8.45
CA ILE A 493 -12.57 15.07 7.05
C ILE A 493 -11.17 14.92 6.43
N LEU A 494 -10.21 15.81 6.73
CA LEU A 494 -8.83 15.64 6.26
C LEU A 494 -8.18 14.35 6.80
N GLN A 495 -8.40 14.02 8.07
CA GLN A 495 -7.92 12.76 8.65
C GLN A 495 -8.56 11.54 7.98
N GLU A 496 -9.87 11.58 7.68
CA GLU A 496 -10.53 10.51 6.93
C GLU A 496 -9.91 10.33 5.53
N MET A 497 -9.61 11.42 4.83
CA MET A 497 -8.94 11.37 3.53
C MET A 497 -7.50 10.87 3.65
N LYS A 498 -6.81 11.13 4.76
CA LYS A 498 -5.49 10.56 5.03
C LYS A 498 -5.54 9.04 5.24
N HIS A 499 -6.58 8.54 5.90
CA HIS A 499 -6.79 7.09 6.01
C HIS A 499 -7.06 6.46 4.63
N VAL A 500 -7.82 7.12 3.76
CA VAL A 500 -7.99 6.69 2.35
C VAL A 500 -6.63 6.63 1.64
N ASP A 501 -5.81 7.66 1.78
CA ASP A 501 -4.48 7.73 1.14
C ASP A 501 -3.51 6.64 1.64
N ASN A 502 -3.52 6.35 2.94
CA ASN A 502 -2.71 5.31 3.56
C ASN A 502 -3.08 3.90 3.04
N LEU A 503 -4.35 3.67 2.69
CA LEU A 503 -4.78 2.43 2.04
C LEU A 503 -4.46 2.43 0.54
N TRP A 504 -4.63 3.58 -0.12
CA TRP A 504 -4.42 3.74 -1.56
C TRP A 504 -2.96 3.60 -1.99
N THR A 505 -2.02 4.21 -1.27
CA THR A 505 -0.59 4.21 -1.65
C THR A 505 0.00 2.81 -1.84
N PRO A 506 -0.10 1.87 -0.87
CA PRO A 506 0.39 0.51 -1.08
C PRO A 506 -0.39 -0.23 -2.18
N PHE A 507 -1.68 0.03 -2.33
CA PHE A 507 -2.52 -0.60 -3.37
C PHE A 507 -2.09 -0.15 -4.77
N LYS A 508 -1.86 1.16 -4.96
CA LYS A 508 -1.31 1.73 -6.20
C LYS A 508 0.03 1.11 -6.56
N ASN A 509 0.93 0.92 -5.61
CA ASN A 509 2.23 0.31 -5.87
C ASN A 509 2.10 -1.11 -6.44
N LEU A 510 1.15 -1.91 -5.96
CA LEU A 510 0.86 -3.23 -6.51
C LEU A 510 0.24 -3.16 -7.91
N LEU A 511 -0.66 -2.19 -8.15
CA LEU A 511 -1.21 -1.95 -9.50
C LEU A 511 -0.10 -1.59 -10.50
N LEU A 512 0.86 -0.75 -10.10
CA LEU A 512 2.01 -0.40 -10.91
C LEU A 512 2.94 -1.59 -11.16
N GLN A 513 3.13 -2.49 -10.18
CA GLN A 513 3.86 -3.75 -10.40
C GLN A 513 3.18 -4.63 -11.46
N VAL A 514 1.85 -4.76 -11.41
CA VAL A 514 1.07 -5.47 -12.44
C VAL A 514 1.21 -4.80 -13.80
N HIS A 515 1.14 -3.47 -13.84
CA HIS A 515 1.37 -2.69 -15.04
C HIS A 515 2.79 -2.92 -15.63
N ASP A 516 3.81 -3.02 -14.77
CA ASP A 516 5.21 -3.16 -15.18
C ASP A 516 5.63 -4.60 -15.50
N GLY A 517 4.77 -5.58 -15.17
CA GLY A 517 4.88 -6.96 -15.66
C GLY A 517 4.76 -8.04 -14.59
N ASP A 518 4.68 -7.71 -13.30
CA ASP A 518 4.41 -8.69 -12.25
C ASP A 518 2.91 -8.86 -12.03
N HIS A 519 2.32 -9.71 -12.86
CA HIS A 519 0.92 -10.07 -12.87
C HIS A 519 0.72 -11.52 -12.39
N SER A 520 1.63 -11.97 -11.51
CA SER A 520 1.59 -13.29 -10.89
C SER A 520 0.37 -13.47 -9.99
N VAL A 521 -0.03 -14.73 -9.76
CA VAL A 521 -1.12 -15.04 -8.83
C VAL A 521 -0.83 -14.51 -7.43
N ALA A 522 0.44 -14.47 -6.99
CA ALA A 522 0.84 -13.92 -5.70
C ALA A 522 0.58 -12.41 -5.59
N THR A 523 0.93 -11.65 -6.63
CA THR A 523 0.72 -10.19 -6.67
C THR A 523 -0.78 -9.86 -6.75
N LEU A 524 -1.53 -10.58 -7.59
CA LEU A 524 -2.99 -10.44 -7.66
C LEU A 524 -3.71 -10.89 -6.37
N LEU A 525 -3.17 -11.87 -5.65
CA LEU A 525 -3.65 -12.28 -4.32
C LEU A 525 -3.41 -11.19 -3.27
N THR A 526 -2.29 -10.48 -3.36
CA THR A 526 -2.01 -9.35 -2.48
C THR A 526 -2.99 -8.20 -2.75
N ILE A 527 -3.23 -7.87 -4.02
CA ILE A 527 -4.27 -6.90 -4.43
C ILE A 527 -5.66 -7.33 -3.92
N TRP A 528 -5.99 -8.62 -4.03
CA TRP A 528 -7.23 -9.17 -3.49
C TRP A 528 -7.34 -8.93 -1.98
N GLY A 529 -6.30 -9.24 -1.20
CA GLY A 529 -6.28 -9.08 0.26
C GLY A 529 -6.38 -7.62 0.72
N MET A 530 -6.02 -6.64 -0.12
CA MET A 530 -6.22 -5.22 0.19
C MET A 530 -7.66 -4.75 -0.01
N THR A 531 -8.48 -5.50 -0.74
CA THR A 531 -9.90 -5.20 -1.01
C THR A 531 -10.85 -6.17 -0.30
N TRP A 532 -10.29 -6.97 0.61
CA TRP A 532 -11.02 -7.91 1.44
C TRP A 532 -10.19 -8.30 2.68
N ASP A 533 -10.65 -7.91 3.85
CA ASP A 533 -10.09 -8.29 5.14
C ASP A 533 -11.23 -8.62 6.13
N ALA A 534 -11.18 -9.81 6.74
CA ALA A 534 -12.11 -10.26 7.78
C ALA A 534 -13.61 -10.01 7.54
N GLY A 535 -14.10 -10.13 6.29
CA GLY A 535 -15.51 -9.90 5.97
C GLY A 535 -15.84 -8.50 5.44
N VAL A 536 -14.88 -7.60 5.40
CA VAL A 536 -15.06 -6.19 5.03
C VAL A 536 -14.08 -5.82 3.92
N ASP A 537 -14.49 -4.91 3.03
CA ASP A 537 -13.57 -4.26 2.08
C ASP A 537 -13.05 -2.99 2.75
N PRO A 538 -11.80 -2.96 3.25
CA PRO A 538 -11.33 -1.86 4.10
C PRO A 538 -11.30 -0.52 3.34
N MET A 539 -10.96 -0.53 2.05
CA MET A 539 -10.93 0.69 1.25
C MET A 539 -12.34 1.22 0.97
N SER A 540 -13.28 0.33 0.62
CA SER A 540 -14.68 0.71 0.41
C SER A 540 -15.33 1.22 1.71
N ALA A 541 -15.03 0.58 2.84
CA ALA A 541 -15.49 1.01 4.15
C ALA A 541 -14.96 2.41 4.51
N GLN A 542 -13.67 2.66 4.32
CA GLN A 542 -13.07 3.97 4.61
C GLN A 542 -13.61 5.08 3.72
N LEU A 543 -13.81 4.82 2.42
CA LEU A 543 -14.48 5.76 1.52
C LEU A 543 -15.98 5.93 1.82
N THR A 544 -16.58 4.97 2.54
CA THR A 544 -17.93 5.09 3.07
C THR A 544 -18.02 6.11 4.19
N VAL A 545 -17.06 6.04 5.12
CA VAL A 545 -16.91 7.04 6.18
C VAL A 545 -16.61 8.42 5.58
N ALA A 546 -15.67 8.52 4.63
CA ALA A 546 -15.31 9.78 4.00
C ALA A 546 -16.51 10.46 3.30
N MET A 547 -17.28 9.71 2.49
CA MET A 547 -18.47 10.26 1.83
C MET A 547 -19.51 10.77 2.83
N GLN A 548 -19.75 10.04 3.93
CA GLN A 548 -20.66 10.48 4.99
C GLN A 548 -20.19 11.78 5.63
N ALA A 549 -18.88 11.90 5.89
CA ALA A 549 -18.28 13.11 6.45
C ALA A 549 -18.46 14.33 5.51
N TYR A 550 -18.21 14.17 4.21
CA TYR A 550 -18.50 15.21 3.20
C TYR A 550 -20.00 15.52 3.08
N ALA A 551 -20.86 14.51 3.22
CA ALA A 551 -22.31 14.67 3.20
C ALA A 551 -22.80 15.57 4.34
N GLU A 552 -22.22 15.41 5.54
CA GLU A 552 -22.53 16.20 6.73
C GLU A 552 -21.81 17.55 6.74
N GLY A 553 -20.66 17.65 6.08
CA GLY A 553 -19.75 18.79 6.14
C GLY A 553 -18.88 18.82 7.41
N ARG A 554 -18.81 17.69 8.13
CA ARG A 554 -17.99 17.49 9.33
C ARG A 554 -17.60 16.02 9.48
N GLY A 555 -16.39 15.73 9.95
CA GLY A 555 -15.93 14.37 10.22
C GLY A 555 -15.95 14.00 11.71
N VAL A 556 -15.58 12.75 12.01
CA VAL A 556 -15.35 12.29 13.38
C VAL A 556 -13.95 11.70 13.45
N CYS A 557 -13.02 12.38 14.12
CA CYS A 557 -11.64 11.94 14.31
C CYS A 557 -11.57 10.73 15.27
N THR A 558 -11.94 9.51 14.83
CA THR A 558 -11.95 8.31 15.69
C THR A 558 -11.37 7.06 15.01
N PRO A 559 -10.24 6.50 15.52
CA PRO A 559 -9.34 7.12 16.50
C PRO A 559 -8.67 8.37 15.89
N PRO A 560 -8.38 9.42 16.67
CA PRO A 560 -7.65 10.56 16.15
C PRO A 560 -6.28 10.10 15.65
N LEU A 561 -5.89 10.58 14.46
CA LEU A 561 -4.59 10.27 13.87
C LEU A 561 -3.49 10.84 14.78
N THR A 562 -2.77 9.96 15.49
CA THR A 562 -1.67 10.36 16.36
C THR A 562 -0.38 10.42 15.54
N ALA A 563 0.17 11.62 15.36
CA ALA A 563 1.45 11.80 14.71
C ALA A 563 2.58 11.37 15.64
N SER A 564 3.54 10.62 15.11
CA SER A 564 4.80 10.33 15.79
C SER A 564 5.63 11.60 15.95
N ARG A 565 6.56 11.59 16.90
CA ARG A 565 7.51 12.68 17.09
C ARG A 565 8.28 13.03 15.80
N GLN A 566 8.65 12.03 15.00
CA GLN A 566 9.38 12.23 13.74
C GLN A 566 8.50 12.93 12.69
N GLU A 567 7.22 12.58 12.62
CA GLU A 567 6.24 13.22 11.73
C GLU A 567 5.98 14.68 12.15
N LEU A 568 5.85 14.94 13.46
CA LEU A 568 5.70 16.29 14.00
C LEU A 568 6.93 17.16 13.71
N GLU A 569 8.14 16.64 13.94
CA GLU A 569 9.39 17.35 13.64
C GLU A 569 9.56 17.61 12.13
N SER A 570 9.17 16.64 11.28
CA SER A 570 9.18 16.79 9.82
C SER A 570 8.20 17.86 9.34
N ALA A 571 6.99 17.91 9.90
CA ALA A 571 6.01 18.94 9.57
C ALA A 571 6.47 20.35 9.96
N ILE A 572 7.09 20.51 11.14
CA ILE A 572 7.67 21.80 11.57
C ILE A 572 8.75 22.25 10.58
N LYS A 573 9.57 21.30 10.08
CA LYS A 573 10.61 21.59 9.09
C LYS A 573 10.02 22.06 7.76
N GLU A 574 9.03 21.35 7.22
CA GLU A 574 8.36 21.69 5.96
C GLU A 574 7.61 23.05 6.06
N LEU A 575 6.97 23.34 7.20
CA LEU A 575 6.37 24.64 7.47
C LEU A 575 7.42 25.77 7.54
N GLY A 576 8.62 25.48 8.05
CA GLY A 576 9.75 26.39 8.04
C GLY A 576 10.20 26.74 6.62
N PHE A 577 10.23 25.75 5.72
CA PHE A 577 10.54 25.96 4.30
C PHE A 577 9.45 26.75 3.57
N LEU A 578 8.17 26.54 3.88
CA LEU A 578 7.09 27.38 3.36
C LEU A 578 7.31 28.86 3.68
N ARG A 579 7.61 29.18 4.95
CA ARG A 579 7.93 30.56 5.36
C ARG A 579 9.12 31.10 4.56
N ALA A 580 10.20 30.32 4.44
CA ALA A 580 11.39 30.69 3.67
C ALA A 580 11.05 30.99 2.19
N GLY A 581 10.25 30.12 1.58
CA GLY A 581 9.84 30.26 0.19
C GLY A 581 9.00 31.52 -0.04
N THR A 582 8.10 31.91 0.88
CA THR A 582 7.34 33.17 0.73
C THR A 582 8.25 34.41 0.65
N GLN A 583 9.35 34.41 1.40
CA GLN A 583 10.34 35.50 1.35
C GLN A 583 11.17 35.46 0.06
N LYS A 584 11.55 34.26 -0.40
CA LYS A 584 12.22 34.07 -1.70
C LYS A 584 11.34 34.55 -2.86
N LEU A 585 10.05 34.20 -2.81
CA LEU A 585 9.04 34.67 -3.76
C LEU A 585 8.98 36.21 -3.77
N ALA A 586 8.93 36.86 -2.60
CA ALA A 586 8.93 38.31 -2.47
C ALA A 586 10.18 38.96 -3.09
N LYS A 587 11.36 38.42 -2.79
CA LYS A 587 12.66 38.91 -3.28
C LYS A 587 12.73 38.92 -4.81
N HIS A 588 12.48 37.79 -5.46
CA HIS A 588 12.66 37.66 -6.91
C HIS A 588 11.63 38.49 -7.69
N PHE A 589 10.42 38.65 -7.17
CA PHE A 589 9.45 39.58 -7.75
C PHE A 589 9.95 41.03 -7.70
N LEU A 590 10.40 41.50 -6.53
CA LEU A 590 10.88 42.87 -6.36
C LEU A 590 12.13 43.17 -7.20
N LEU A 591 13.06 42.21 -7.32
CA LEU A 591 14.24 42.34 -8.18
C LEU A 591 13.85 42.49 -9.66
N SER A 592 12.86 41.72 -10.12
CA SER A 592 12.36 41.84 -11.48
C SER A 592 11.67 43.18 -11.75
N ASP A 593 10.85 43.65 -10.81
CA ASP A 593 10.11 44.91 -10.91
C ASP A 593 11.04 46.14 -11.03
N ILE A 594 12.12 46.17 -10.26
CA ILE A 594 13.12 47.25 -10.35
C ILE A 594 14.08 47.11 -11.56
N GLY A 595 13.88 46.09 -12.41
CA GLY A 595 14.60 45.92 -13.67
C GLY A 595 15.91 45.14 -13.60
N ILE A 596 16.19 44.41 -12.51
CA ILE A 596 17.40 43.60 -12.36
C ILE A 596 17.12 42.18 -12.85
N ASP A 597 17.81 41.75 -13.90
CA ASP A 597 17.73 40.40 -14.49
C ASP A 597 16.29 39.88 -14.57
N SER A 598 15.37 40.74 -15.03
CA SER A 598 13.93 40.57 -14.84
C SER A 598 13.39 39.24 -15.36
N ALA A 599 13.94 38.72 -16.47
CA ALA A 599 13.53 37.43 -17.04
C ALA A 599 13.95 36.24 -16.16
N GLU A 600 15.17 36.25 -15.63
CA GLU A 600 15.71 35.20 -14.77
C GLU A 600 15.02 35.20 -13.41
N ASN A 601 14.89 36.38 -12.80
CA ASN A 601 14.17 36.54 -11.53
C ASN A 601 12.70 36.11 -11.64
N MET A 602 12.02 36.39 -12.77
CA MET A 602 10.66 35.88 -12.97
C MET A 602 10.64 34.35 -13.17
N ASN A 603 11.62 33.75 -13.85
CA ASN A 603 11.68 32.29 -13.95
C ASN A 603 11.86 31.63 -12.57
N ILE A 604 12.74 32.17 -11.72
CA ILE A 604 12.93 31.70 -10.35
C ILE A 604 11.67 31.92 -9.52
N TRP A 605 10.98 33.05 -9.72
CA TRP A 605 9.71 33.34 -9.07
C TRP A 605 8.65 32.28 -9.42
N HIS A 606 8.46 31.95 -10.70
CA HIS A 606 7.49 30.92 -11.13
C HIS A 606 7.85 29.54 -10.59
N ALA A 607 9.13 29.17 -10.60
CA ALA A 607 9.61 27.91 -10.04
C ALA A 607 9.35 27.85 -8.51
N THR A 608 9.68 28.93 -7.79
CA THR A 608 9.46 29.03 -6.34
C THR A 608 7.98 28.97 -6.00
N LEU A 609 7.13 29.62 -6.78
CA LEU A 609 5.68 29.58 -6.57
C LEU A 609 5.13 28.17 -6.74
N LYS A 610 5.58 27.45 -7.76
CA LYS A 610 5.19 26.06 -8.01
C LYS A 610 5.64 25.13 -6.87
N ASP A 611 6.89 25.29 -6.42
CA ASP A 611 7.43 24.50 -5.31
C ASP A 611 6.66 24.77 -4.01
N LEU A 612 6.38 26.04 -3.70
CA LEU A 612 5.57 26.43 -2.55
C LEU A 612 4.16 25.87 -2.59
N SER A 613 3.49 25.94 -3.75
CA SER A 613 2.14 25.39 -3.94
C SER A 613 2.15 23.88 -3.68
N THR A 614 3.11 23.17 -4.29
CA THR A 614 3.24 21.72 -4.14
C THR A 614 3.55 21.33 -2.69
N GLN A 615 4.43 22.09 -2.02
CA GLN A 615 4.78 21.86 -0.63
C GLN A 615 3.60 22.12 0.31
N LEU A 616 2.84 23.20 0.07
CA LEU A 616 1.66 23.52 0.88
C LEU A 616 0.57 22.47 0.72
N GLU A 617 0.30 22.02 -0.49
CA GLU A 617 -0.62 20.91 -0.76
C GLU A 617 -0.17 19.67 0.02
N ARG A 618 1.10 19.29 -0.10
CA ARG A 618 1.67 18.13 0.61
C ARG A 618 1.55 18.22 2.14
N ILE A 619 1.69 19.40 2.73
CA ILE A 619 1.50 19.58 4.19
C ILE A 619 0.02 19.49 4.58
N ILE A 620 -0.89 20.00 3.75
CA ILE A 620 -2.34 19.92 4.00
C ILE A 620 -2.81 18.46 3.86
N SER A 621 -2.35 17.73 2.84
CA SER A 621 -2.74 16.34 2.59
C SER A 621 -2.04 15.32 3.48
N GLY A 622 -0.86 15.67 3.99
CA GLY A 622 0.08 14.73 4.58
C GLY A 622 0.63 13.73 3.55
N ASP A 623 1.59 12.90 3.98
CA ASP A 623 2.12 11.75 3.24
C ASP A 623 2.61 10.67 4.25
N THR A 624 3.50 9.76 3.86
CA THR A 624 4.04 8.74 4.79
C THR A 624 5.05 9.28 5.80
N THR A 625 5.53 10.51 5.59
CA THR A 625 6.53 11.22 6.39
C THR A 625 5.96 12.45 7.09
N LEU A 626 4.80 12.93 6.65
CA LEU A 626 4.11 14.12 7.13
C LEU A 626 2.69 13.79 7.58
N PRO A 627 2.30 14.20 8.79
CA PRO A 627 0.93 14.11 9.21
C PRO A 627 0.10 15.19 8.50
N VAL A 628 -1.20 14.94 8.34
CA VAL A 628 -2.17 16.03 8.10
C VAL A 628 -2.14 17.03 9.27
N PRO A 629 -2.70 18.25 9.11
CA PRO A 629 -2.87 19.18 10.21
C PRO A 629 -3.46 18.50 11.45
N ILE A 630 -2.85 18.73 12.61
CA ILE A 630 -3.15 18.00 13.87
C ILE A 630 -4.24 18.66 14.72
N VAL A 631 -4.53 19.94 14.48
CA VAL A 631 -5.63 20.69 15.11
C VAL A 631 -6.28 21.65 14.11
N GLN A 632 -7.57 21.98 14.30
CA GLN A 632 -8.34 22.81 13.37
C GLN A 632 -7.69 24.17 13.08
N VAL A 633 -7.15 24.83 14.12
CA VAL A 633 -6.49 26.13 13.94
C VAL A 633 -5.28 26.07 13.00
N VAL A 634 -4.57 24.94 12.94
CA VAL A 634 -3.46 24.76 12.00
C VAL A 634 -4.00 24.62 10.58
N ALA A 635 -5.05 23.81 10.39
CA ALA A 635 -5.69 23.64 9.09
C ALA A 635 -6.20 24.99 8.54
N ASP A 636 -6.91 25.76 9.37
CA ASP A 636 -7.43 27.10 9.01
C ASP A 636 -6.30 28.04 8.54
N ARG A 637 -5.14 28.04 9.23
CA ARG A 637 -4.00 28.88 8.84
C ARG A 637 -3.35 28.45 7.53
N LEU A 638 -3.29 27.15 7.25
CA LEU A 638 -2.75 26.63 6.00
C LEU A 638 -3.72 26.90 4.84
N PHE A 639 -5.02 26.82 5.09
CA PHE A 639 -6.06 27.18 4.14
C PHE A 639 -6.02 28.66 3.78
N ASP A 640 -5.90 29.55 4.78
CA ASP A 640 -5.71 30.99 4.59
C ASP A 640 -4.46 31.32 3.77
N LEU A 641 -3.38 30.56 3.97
CA LEU A 641 -2.13 30.72 3.24
C LEU A 641 -2.27 30.24 1.79
N ALA A 642 -2.97 29.13 1.55
CA ALA A 642 -3.18 28.58 0.22
C ALA A 642 -4.03 29.49 -0.67
N GLU A 643 -5.07 30.13 -0.11
CA GLU A 643 -5.89 31.11 -0.84
C GLU A 643 -5.03 32.30 -1.29
N ASP A 644 -4.29 32.92 -0.38
CA ASP A 644 -3.45 34.06 -0.72
C ASP A 644 -2.34 33.70 -1.71
N LEU A 645 -1.79 32.48 -1.63
CA LEU A 645 -0.73 32.02 -2.52
C LEU A 645 -1.24 31.79 -3.95
N ALA A 646 -2.50 31.36 -4.10
CA ALA A 646 -3.13 31.19 -5.41
C ALA A 646 -3.37 32.55 -6.12
N ASP A 647 -3.73 33.58 -5.36
CA ASP A 647 -4.06 34.91 -5.92
C ASP A 647 -2.84 35.67 -6.46
N VAL A 648 -1.63 35.33 -5.98
CA VAL A 648 -0.39 36.08 -6.25
C VAL A 648 -0.08 36.22 -7.73
N GLN A 649 -0.42 35.22 -8.55
CA GLN A 649 -0.14 35.23 -10.00
C GLN A 649 -0.88 36.34 -10.77
N SER A 650 -1.95 36.89 -10.18
CA SER A 650 -2.84 37.85 -10.82
C SER A 650 -2.62 39.30 -10.37
N LEU A 651 -1.68 39.53 -9.44
CA LEU A 651 -1.50 40.83 -8.79
C LEU A 651 -0.63 41.78 -9.61
N THR A 652 -0.96 43.08 -9.55
CA THR A 652 -0.04 44.14 -10.00
C THR A 652 1.11 44.31 -9.01
N VAL A 653 2.17 45.01 -9.42
CA VAL A 653 3.35 45.31 -8.61
C VAL A 653 2.99 45.93 -7.24
N ASP A 654 2.14 46.96 -7.24
CA ASP A 654 1.72 47.67 -6.02
C ASP A 654 0.90 46.78 -5.07
N GLN A 655 0.14 45.84 -5.64
CA GLN A 655 -0.65 44.86 -4.90
C GLN A 655 0.23 43.74 -4.33
N TYR A 656 1.26 43.34 -5.07
CA TYR A 656 2.16 42.26 -4.69
C TYR A 656 3.01 42.60 -3.45
N ALA A 657 3.46 43.86 -3.31
CA ALA A 657 4.20 44.29 -2.13
C ALA A 657 3.40 44.08 -0.82
N HIS A 658 2.09 44.35 -0.86
CA HIS A 658 1.21 44.11 0.28
C HIS A 658 0.89 42.62 0.44
N ALA A 659 0.64 41.90 -0.65
CA ALA A 659 0.34 40.46 -0.61
C ALA A 659 1.52 39.63 -0.10
N SER A 660 2.75 39.97 -0.47
CA SER A 660 3.97 39.27 -0.02
C SER A 660 4.21 39.42 1.49
N LEU A 661 3.91 40.59 2.07
CA LEU A 661 3.91 40.77 3.53
C LEU A 661 2.81 39.95 4.21
N ASN A 662 1.63 39.88 3.61
CA ASN A 662 0.52 39.08 4.14
C ASN A 662 0.83 37.58 4.12
N LEU A 663 1.41 37.08 3.02
CA LEU A 663 1.86 35.69 2.89
C LEU A 663 2.91 35.32 3.94
N LEU A 664 3.88 36.22 4.17
CA LEU A 664 4.87 36.01 5.22
C LEU A 664 4.20 35.93 6.59
N GLN A 665 3.32 36.89 6.92
CA GLN A 665 2.60 36.89 8.19
C GLN A 665 1.73 35.63 8.37
N LYS A 666 1.01 35.19 7.34
CA LYS A 666 0.18 33.98 7.39
C LYS A 666 1.03 32.72 7.54
N SER A 667 2.17 32.62 6.86
CA SER A 667 3.09 31.49 7.03
C SER A 667 3.71 31.44 8.43
N GLU A 668 4.01 32.60 9.05
CA GLU A 668 4.45 32.69 10.44
C GLU A 668 3.35 32.25 11.43
N LEU A 669 2.10 32.65 11.19
CA LEU A 669 0.97 32.21 12.01
C LEU A 669 0.73 30.69 11.90
N ALA A 670 0.89 30.13 10.70
CA ALA A 670 0.73 28.69 10.47
C ALA A 670 1.79 27.86 11.22
N ILE A 671 3.09 28.21 11.10
CA ILE A 671 4.16 27.49 11.79
C ILE A 671 4.06 27.63 13.32
N ASN A 672 3.71 28.81 13.84
CA ASN A 672 3.56 29.01 15.27
C ASN A 672 2.39 28.19 15.84
N ALA A 673 1.24 28.20 15.17
CA ALA A 673 0.10 27.38 15.56
C ALA A 673 0.44 25.88 15.53
N TYR A 674 1.24 25.42 14.56
CA TYR A 674 1.66 24.03 14.48
C TYR A 674 2.62 23.66 15.62
N VAL A 675 3.60 24.52 15.92
CA VAL A 675 4.55 24.30 17.02
C VAL A 675 3.83 24.17 18.36
N ASP A 676 2.84 25.04 18.62
CA ASP A 676 2.04 24.99 19.84
C ASP A 676 1.25 23.68 19.91
N ALA A 677 0.57 23.30 18.83
CA ALA A 677 -0.22 22.08 18.76
C ALA A 677 0.64 20.79 18.87
N ALA A 678 1.84 20.80 18.30
CA ALA A 678 2.77 19.68 18.36
C ALA A 678 3.35 19.51 19.78
N PHE A 679 3.61 20.62 20.49
CA PHE A 679 4.04 20.60 21.88
C PHE A 679 2.94 20.10 22.83
N ASP A 680 1.69 20.51 22.59
CA ASP A 680 0.53 20.00 23.34
C ASP A 680 0.33 18.48 23.14
N MET A 681 0.66 17.97 21.95
CA MET A 681 0.58 16.55 21.62
C MET A 681 1.76 15.73 22.19
N ASP A 682 3.00 16.19 22.02
CA ASP A 682 4.20 15.59 22.60
C ASP A 682 5.16 16.68 23.13
N PRO A 683 5.27 16.87 24.46
CA PRO A 683 6.14 17.88 25.06
C PRO A 683 7.64 17.71 24.76
N ASN A 684 8.07 16.55 24.24
CA ASN A 684 9.46 16.29 23.87
C ASN A 684 9.81 16.80 22.46
N VAL A 685 8.82 17.25 21.68
CA VAL A 685 9.05 17.89 20.38
C VAL A 685 9.76 19.22 20.64
N PRO A 686 10.98 19.43 20.12
CA PRO A 686 11.77 20.64 20.36
C PRO A 686 11.26 21.80 19.48
N GLY A 687 9.96 22.09 19.53
CA GLY A 687 9.26 22.96 18.58
C GLY A 687 9.83 24.38 18.47
N ALA A 688 10.20 25.00 19.61
CA ALA A 688 10.85 26.31 19.62
C ALA A 688 12.27 26.26 19.01
N ARG A 689 13.03 25.17 19.21
CA ARG A 689 14.38 25.01 18.62
C ARG A 689 14.33 24.68 17.13
N SER A 690 13.33 23.91 16.69
CA SER A 690 13.14 23.56 15.27
C SER A 690 12.60 24.74 14.44
N SER A 691 11.68 25.54 15.01
CA SER A 691 11.21 26.80 14.40
C SER A 691 12.31 27.88 14.35
N LEU A 692 13.14 27.98 15.40
CA LEU A 692 14.34 28.84 15.37
C LEU A 692 15.41 28.29 14.43
N ALA A 693 15.63 26.98 14.35
CA ALA A 693 16.58 26.37 13.41
C ALA A 693 16.16 26.62 11.96
N THR A 694 14.87 26.52 11.64
CA THR A 694 14.34 26.89 10.31
C THR A 694 14.37 28.40 10.09
N ALA A 695 14.18 29.25 11.10
CA ALA A 695 14.37 30.71 11.00
C ALA A 695 15.86 31.09 10.81
N SER A 696 16.76 30.34 11.44
CA SER A 696 18.20 30.44 11.28
C SER A 696 18.66 29.86 9.95
N ASP A 697 17.99 28.84 9.40
CA ASP A 697 18.18 28.33 8.04
C ASP A 697 17.61 29.30 7.00
N VAL A 698 16.57 30.08 7.33
CA VAL A 698 16.10 31.20 6.53
C VAL A 698 17.12 32.34 6.59
N ALA A 699 17.64 32.71 7.75
CA ALA A 699 18.72 33.68 7.87
C ALA A 699 20.00 33.17 7.18
N LEU A 700 20.24 31.85 7.22
CA LEU A 700 21.29 31.17 6.49
C LEU A 700 20.99 31.19 4.99
N SER A 701 19.74 31.03 4.53
CA SER A 701 19.31 31.18 3.13
C SER A 701 19.27 32.64 2.69
N GLU A 702 19.14 33.58 3.62
CA GLU A 702 19.23 35.02 3.38
C GLU A 702 20.72 35.39 3.25
N ILE A 703 21.59 34.74 4.02
CA ILE A 703 23.04 34.76 3.88
C ILE A 703 23.48 34.01 2.61
N THR A 704 22.84 32.88 2.26
CA THR A 704 23.13 32.07 1.07
C THR A 704 22.54 32.71 -0.16
N SER A 705 21.42 33.44 -0.08
CA SER A 705 20.85 34.20 -1.21
C SER A 705 21.46 35.58 -1.35
N LYS A 706 22.06 36.13 -0.29
CA LYS A 706 23.07 37.20 -0.38
C LYS A 706 24.38 36.63 -0.92
N ALA A 707 24.76 35.39 -0.61
CA ALA A 707 25.91 34.70 -1.19
C ALA A 707 25.67 34.28 -2.63
N ASP A 708 24.44 33.98 -3.04
CA ASP A 708 24.02 33.61 -4.40
C ASP A 708 23.83 34.86 -5.24
N ALA A 709 23.33 35.97 -4.67
CA ALA A 709 23.39 37.29 -5.32
C ALA A 709 24.82 37.81 -5.42
N VAL A 710 25.70 37.50 -4.46
CA VAL A 710 27.14 37.73 -4.55
C VAL A 710 27.78 36.78 -5.57
N LYS A 711 27.32 35.52 -5.68
CA LYS A 711 27.76 34.52 -6.67
C LYS A 711 27.31 34.86 -8.07
N GLU A 712 26.12 35.41 -8.27
CA GLU A 712 25.61 35.92 -9.55
C GLU A 712 26.22 37.27 -9.93
N ALA A 713 26.54 38.14 -8.95
CA ALA A 713 27.39 39.29 -9.20
C ALA A 713 28.86 38.91 -9.46
N LEU A 714 29.32 37.78 -8.91
CA LEU A 714 30.63 37.20 -9.19
C LEU A 714 30.63 36.34 -10.46
N LEU A 715 29.51 35.83 -10.96
CA LEU A 715 29.47 34.93 -12.12
C LEU A 715 30.01 35.59 -13.40
N PRO A 716 29.72 36.87 -13.68
CA PRO A 716 30.40 37.63 -14.73
C PRO A 716 31.90 37.83 -14.47
N ALA A 717 32.33 37.91 -13.20
CA ALA A 717 33.74 37.97 -12.83
C ALA A 717 34.43 36.59 -12.94
N ILE A 718 33.73 35.51 -12.61
CA ILE A 718 34.17 34.12 -12.72
C ILE A 718 34.22 33.71 -14.20
N ASP A 719 33.27 34.15 -15.04
CA ASP A 719 33.31 33.96 -16.49
C ASP A 719 34.40 34.82 -17.15
N PHE A 720 34.68 36.01 -16.63
CA PHE A 720 35.83 36.80 -17.08
C PHE A 720 37.17 36.16 -16.69
N TYR A 721 37.25 35.47 -15.54
CA TYR A 721 38.43 34.69 -15.11
C TYR A 721 38.50 33.29 -15.75
N SER A 722 37.38 32.65 -16.12
CA SER A 722 37.32 31.30 -16.70
C SER A 722 37.92 31.25 -18.11
N VAL A 723 37.92 32.39 -18.80
CA VAL A 723 38.49 32.62 -20.14
C VAL A 723 40.00 32.93 -20.08
N MET A 724 40.58 33.22 -18.91
CA MET A 724 42.02 33.52 -18.73
C MET A 724 42.84 32.46 -17.98
N THR A 725 42.23 31.40 -17.43
CA THR A 725 42.93 30.39 -16.63
C THR A 725 43.40 29.17 -17.44
N VAL A 726 44.65 28.75 -17.23
CA VAL A 726 45.22 27.55 -17.88
C VAL A 726 44.77 26.29 -17.12
N SER A 727 44.27 25.28 -17.84
CA SER A 727 43.82 24.03 -17.21
C SER A 727 45.02 23.15 -16.82
N ILE A 728 44.92 22.45 -15.69
CA ILE A 728 45.85 21.45 -15.20
C ILE A 728 45.09 20.14 -15.02
N ASP A 729 45.47 19.11 -15.77
CA ASP A 729 44.73 17.85 -15.82
C ASP A 729 45.39 16.82 -14.88
N ILE A 730 44.60 16.32 -13.93
CA ILE A 730 45.01 15.30 -12.94
C ILE A 730 44.15 14.06 -13.16
N LEU A 731 44.80 12.90 -13.24
CA LEU A 731 44.13 11.61 -13.38
C LEU A 731 43.80 11.03 -12.01
N VAL A 732 42.58 10.53 -11.84
CA VAL A 732 42.07 10.05 -10.55
C VAL A 732 41.42 8.66 -10.76
N PRO A 733 42.21 7.58 -10.83
CA PRO A 733 41.68 6.23 -10.80
C PRO A 733 41.12 5.94 -9.41
N LEU A 734 39.87 5.49 -9.32
CA LEU A 734 39.21 5.15 -8.06
C LEU A 734 38.33 3.91 -8.23
N PRO A 735 38.16 3.09 -7.19
CA PRO A 735 37.25 1.95 -7.24
C PRO A 735 35.80 2.42 -7.14
N MET A 736 35.18 2.73 -8.27
CA MET A 736 33.75 3.08 -8.33
C MET A 736 32.90 1.82 -8.22
N THR A 737 33.41 0.70 -8.75
CA THR A 737 32.83 -0.64 -8.66
C THR A 737 33.88 -1.65 -8.18
N GLY A 738 33.54 -2.94 -8.12
CA GLY A 738 34.45 -4.02 -7.74
C GLY A 738 34.22 -4.59 -6.33
N THR A 739 35.23 -5.28 -5.79
CA THR A 739 35.17 -5.97 -4.49
C THR A 739 35.06 -5.01 -3.31
N TRP A 740 35.60 -3.80 -3.44
CA TRP A 740 35.50 -2.72 -2.47
C TRP A 740 35.36 -1.40 -3.23
N SER A 741 34.26 -0.67 -3.03
CA SER A 741 33.88 0.50 -3.84
C SER A 741 33.81 1.83 -3.06
N PRO A 742 34.90 2.31 -2.43
CA PRO A 742 34.94 3.61 -1.77
C PRO A 742 35.02 4.81 -2.73
N GLY A 743 35.17 4.56 -4.03
CA GLY A 743 35.34 5.56 -5.08
C GLY A 743 34.29 6.67 -5.10
N PRO A 744 32.99 6.40 -4.93
CA PRO A 744 31.98 7.46 -4.89
C PRO A 744 32.23 8.50 -3.80
N THR A 745 32.59 8.06 -2.58
CA THR A 745 32.90 8.97 -1.45
C THR A 745 34.14 9.80 -1.76
N MET A 746 35.24 9.16 -2.19
CA MET A 746 36.49 9.85 -2.50
C MET A 746 36.36 10.81 -3.68
N LYS A 747 35.57 10.44 -4.71
CA LYS A 747 35.26 11.27 -5.87
C LYS A 747 34.58 12.57 -5.44
N THR A 748 33.53 12.47 -4.62
CA THR A 748 32.81 13.66 -4.13
C THR A 748 33.73 14.57 -3.32
N ALA A 749 34.52 14.00 -2.41
CA ALA A 749 35.50 14.77 -1.63
C ALA A 749 36.55 15.47 -2.52
N ALA A 750 37.08 14.77 -3.52
CA ALA A 750 38.05 15.32 -4.47
C ALA A 750 37.44 16.43 -5.35
N MET A 751 36.19 16.28 -5.78
CA MET A 751 35.47 17.31 -6.55
C MET A 751 35.24 18.58 -5.73
N ILE A 752 34.81 18.45 -4.48
CA ILE A 752 34.63 19.58 -3.55
C ILE A 752 35.96 20.29 -3.32
N ALA A 753 37.02 19.54 -3.00
CA ALA A 753 38.35 20.08 -2.80
C ALA A 753 38.88 20.84 -4.04
N ARG A 754 38.72 20.26 -5.23
CA ARG A 754 39.05 20.91 -6.51
C ARG A 754 38.29 22.22 -6.66
N ASP A 755 36.99 22.22 -6.40
CA ASP A 755 36.15 23.40 -6.62
C ASP A 755 36.51 24.53 -5.67
N ILE A 756 36.81 24.23 -4.39
CA ILE A 756 37.30 25.22 -3.44
C ILE A 756 38.62 25.83 -3.93
N ILE A 757 39.60 25.00 -4.32
CA ILE A 757 40.90 25.49 -4.81
C ILE A 757 40.73 26.35 -6.07
N ASN A 758 39.93 25.89 -7.02
CA ASN A 758 39.68 26.59 -8.28
C ASN A 758 38.94 27.91 -8.08
N GLN A 759 37.99 27.98 -7.14
CA GLN A 759 37.23 29.19 -6.84
C GLN A 759 38.07 30.21 -6.05
N GLN A 760 38.83 29.76 -5.04
CA GLN A 760 39.61 30.65 -4.19
C GLN A 760 40.81 31.24 -4.95
N GLN A 761 41.39 30.52 -5.92
CA GLN A 761 42.60 30.95 -6.65
C GLN A 761 43.77 31.34 -5.73
N LEU A 762 43.79 30.87 -4.48
CA LEU A 762 44.84 31.16 -3.49
C LEU A 762 46.04 30.21 -3.65
N VAL A 763 45.77 28.93 -3.90
CA VAL A 763 46.83 27.91 -4.04
C VAL A 763 47.43 27.92 -5.45
N LEU A 764 46.59 28.08 -6.49
CA LEU A 764 47.01 28.05 -7.89
C LEU A 764 46.47 29.27 -8.67
N PRO A 765 46.99 30.49 -8.41
CA PRO A 765 46.52 31.69 -9.11
C PRO A 765 46.74 31.59 -10.62
N GLY A 766 45.69 31.81 -11.42
CA GLY A 766 45.76 31.78 -12.89
C GLY A 766 45.63 30.39 -13.51
N PHE A 767 45.44 29.35 -12.69
CA PHE A 767 45.27 27.96 -13.14
C PHE A 767 43.99 27.35 -12.59
N LYS A 768 43.49 26.31 -13.26
CA LYS A 768 42.36 25.50 -12.77
C LYS A 768 42.65 24.01 -12.88
N ILE A 769 42.40 23.29 -11.81
CA ILE A 769 42.50 21.83 -11.74
C ILE A 769 41.29 21.22 -12.44
N LYS A 770 41.54 20.26 -13.32
CA LYS A 770 40.55 19.35 -13.91
C LYS A 770 40.86 17.94 -13.45
N LEU A 771 39.86 17.26 -12.91
CA LEU A 771 39.98 15.88 -12.47
C LEU A 771 39.30 14.97 -13.49
N LYS A 772 40.05 13.97 -13.98
CA LYS A 772 39.51 12.88 -14.79
C LYS A 772 39.42 11.64 -13.92
N PHE A 773 38.19 11.19 -13.66
CA PHE A 773 37.95 9.98 -12.90
C PHE A 773 37.93 8.75 -13.81
N LEU A 774 38.56 7.67 -13.37
CA LEU A 774 38.49 6.34 -13.98
C LEU A 774 38.02 5.34 -12.93
N ASP A 775 37.17 4.39 -13.33
CA ASP A 775 36.84 3.26 -12.45
C ASP A 775 37.98 2.22 -12.53
N ASP A 776 38.66 2.00 -11.41
CA ASP A 776 39.74 1.00 -11.33
C ASP A 776 39.23 -0.40 -10.95
N GLN A 777 37.94 -0.51 -10.59
CA GLN A 777 37.24 -1.73 -10.18
C GLN A 777 37.88 -2.50 -9.02
N CYS A 778 38.79 -1.87 -8.27
CA CYS A 778 39.64 -2.55 -7.31
C CYS A 778 40.43 -3.74 -7.91
N ASP A 779 40.67 -3.74 -9.23
CA ASP A 779 41.35 -4.82 -9.96
C ASP A 779 42.65 -4.31 -10.61
N GLN A 780 43.76 -4.97 -10.28
CA GLN A 780 45.09 -4.59 -10.75
C GLN A 780 45.19 -4.58 -12.29
N GLY A 781 44.61 -5.57 -12.96
CA GLY A 781 44.71 -5.74 -14.41
C GLY A 781 43.89 -4.69 -15.17
N HIS A 782 42.67 -4.42 -14.68
CA HIS A 782 41.76 -3.40 -15.17
C HIS A 782 42.35 -2.00 -14.98
N ALA A 783 42.73 -1.66 -13.74
CA ALA A 783 43.28 -0.37 -13.38
C ALA A 783 44.48 0.01 -14.26
N ARG A 784 45.44 -0.91 -14.42
CA ARG A 784 46.61 -0.70 -15.26
C ARG A 784 46.21 -0.41 -16.71
N ARG A 785 45.27 -1.16 -17.27
CA ARG A 785 44.82 -0.98 -18.65
C ARG A 785 44.14 0.38 -18.83
N ALA A 786 43.17 0.70 -17.97
CA ALA A 786 42.43 1.95 -18.03
C ALA A 786 43.35 3.18 -17.93
N VAL A 787 44.30 3.16 -16.99
CA VAL A 787 45.27 4.24 -16.82
C VAL A 787 46.20 4.36 -18.03
N LEU A 788 46.76 3.25 -18.54
CA LEU A 788 47.64 3.27 -19.71
C LEU A 788 46.91 3.74 -20.98
N GLU A 789 45.65 3.34 -21.16
CA GLU A 789 44.81 3.79 -22.28
C GLU A 789 44.60 5.32 -22.24
N GLU A 790 44.30 5.87 -21.08
CA GLU A 790 44.11 7.32 -20.91
C GLU A 790 45.41 8.11 -21.17
N PHE A 791 46.56 7.60 -20.68
CA PHE A 791 47.88 8.17 -20.95
C PHE A 791 48.31 8.06 -22.41
N ALA A 792 47.85 7.05 -23.14
CA ALA A 792 48.12 6.88 -24.57
C ALA A 792 47.23 7.78 -25.45
N GLY A 793 46.02 8.07 -25.00
CA GLY A 793 45.04 8.86 -25.74
C GLY A 793 45.26 10.38 -25.66
N THR A 794 45.93 10.87 -24.62
CA THR A 794 46.08 12.32 -24.35
C THR A 794 47.40 12.66 -23.63
N ASP A 795 47.97 13.83 -23.94
CA ASP A 795 49.27 14.27 -23.40
C ASP A 795 49.28 15.23 -22.18
N PRO A 796 48.19 15.80 -21.62
CA PRO A 796 48.31 16.93 -20.70
C PRO A 796 48.39 16.59 -19.19
N TRP A 797 48.64 15.35 -18.80
CA TRP A 797 48.61 14.91 -17.39
C TRP A 797 49.78 15.43 -16.56
N VAL A 798 49.48 16.09 -15.45
CA VAL A 798 50.50 16.68 -14.53
C VAL A 798 50.68 15.86 -13.25
N GLY A 799 49.70 15.03 -12.90
CA GLY A 799 49.77 14.17 -11.71
C GLY A 799 48.69 13.11 -11.68
N LEU A 800 48.86 12.14 -10.78
CA LEU A 800 47.86 11.11 -10.46
C LEU A 800 47.51 11.22 -8.97
N ALA A 801 46.22 11.37 -8.66
CA ALA A 801 45.74 11.63 -7.31
C ALA A 801 44.56 10.71 -6.99
N GLY A 802 44.84 9.42 -6.82
CA GLY A 802 43.80 8.39 -6.73
C GLY A 802 44.31 7.12 -6.06
N MET A 803 43.77 5.98 -6.46
CA MET A 803 44.01 4.63 -5.98
C MET A 803 43.73 4.39 -4.48
N ALA A 804 43.08 3.27 -4.18
CA ALA A 804 42.75 2.88 -2.81
C ALA A 804 43.10 1.42 -2.52
N CYS A 805 42.73 0.51 -3.41
CA CYS A 805 43.01 -0.92 -3.22
C CYS A 805 44.52 -1.21 -3.29
N SER A 806 45.07 -1.90 -2.29
CA SER A 806 46.52 -2.14 -2.16
C SER A 806 47.17 -2.73 -3.42
N SER A 807 46.55 -3.74 -4.04
CA SER A 807 47.05 -4.38 -5.27
C SER A 807 47.06 -3.43 -6.48
N VAL A 808 46.05 -2.55 -6.58
CA VAL A 808 46.01 -1.48 -7.58
C VAL A 808 47.10 -0.46 -7.32
N CYS A 809 47.32 -0.06 -6.07
CA CYS A 809 48.36 0.88 -5.68
C CYS A 809 49.75 0.35 -6.00
N GLU A 810 50.06 -0.91 -5.66
CA GLU A 810 51.35 -1.53 -5.97
C GLU A 810 51.62 -1.55 -7.48
N SER A 811 50.60 -1.83 -8.28
CA SER A 811 50.73 -1.85 -9.73
C SER A 811 50.85 -0.46 -10.34
N LEU A 812 50.01 0.48 -9.93
CA LEU A 812 49.96 1.82 -10.51
C LEU A 812 51.11 2.71 -10.02
N ALA A 813 51.67 2.45 -8.83
CA ALA A 813 52.90 3.12 -8.37
C ALA A 813 54.08 2.86 -9.32
N VAL A 814 54.24 1.61 -9.79
CA VAL A 814 55.29 1.26 -10.76
C VAL A 814 55.00 1.83 -12.15
N VAL A 815 53.73 1.84 -12.56
CA VAL A 815 53.32 2.34 -13.87
C VAL A 815 53.50 3.86 -13.96
N SER A 816 53.03 4.59 -12.95
CA SER A 816 53.12 6.05 -12.90
C SER A 816 54.57 6.55 -12.84
N SER A 817 55.44 5.90 -12.06
CA SER A 817 56.87 6.25 -12.03
C SER A 817 57.57 5.99 -13.36
N SER A 818 57.23 4.88 -14.04
CA SER A 818 57.74 4.57 -15.39
C SER A 818 57.30 5.59 -16.45
N MET A 819 56.26 6.37 -16.18
CA MET A 819 55.75 7.44 -17.05
C MET A 819 56.12 8.84 -16.55
N TYR A 820 56.91 8.95 -15.48
CA TYR A 820 57.30 10.21 -14.84
C TYR A 820 56.10 11.07 -14.40
N ILE A 821 55.09 10.45 -13.78
CA ILE A 821 53.90 11.12 -13.26
C ILE A 821 53.87 11.07 -11.73
N PRO A 822 53.99 12.22 -11.02
CA PRO A 822 53.93 12.27 -9.56
C PRO A 822 52.59 11.75 -9.05
N THR A 823 52.66 10.84 -8.07
CA THR A 823 51.50 10.05 -7.65
C THR A 823 51.28 10.10 -6.14
N VAL A 824 50.04 10.31 -5.72
CA VAL A 824 49.59 10.20 -4.33
C VAL A 824 48.42 9.23 -4.22
N GLY A 825 48.58 8.21 -3.37
CA GLY A 825 47.56 7.23 -3.01
C GLY A 825 46.58 7.77 -1.97
N MET A 826 45.26 7.64 -2.20
CA MET A 826 44.24 8.11 -1.25
C MET A 826 44.10 7.19 -0.02
N ASP A 827 44.10 5.87 -0.21
CA ASP A 827 44.14 4.91 0.91
C ASP A 827 45.40 4.03 0.86
N CYS A 828 45.38 2.99 0.01
CA CYS A 828 46.54 2.17 -0.27
C CYS A 828 47.17 1.59 1.00
N SER A 829 46.38 0.99 1.90
CA SER A 829 46.80 0.65 3.27
C SER A 829 47.75 -0.56 3.40
N GLY A 830 48.05 -1.29 2.32
CA GLY A 830 48.87 -2.51 2.31
C GLY A 830 50.33 -2.31 2.75
N LYS A 831 50.89 -3.24 3.53
CA LYS A 831 52.23 -3.12 4.13
C LYS A 831 53.37 -3.01 3.11
N ALA A 832 53.29 -3.69 1.96
CA ALA A 832 54.34 -3.73 0.95
C ALA A 832 54.68 -2.33 0.40
N LEU A 833 53.69 -1.43 0.35
CA LEU A 833 53.83 -0.06 -0.16
C LEU A 833 54.71 0.85 0.70
N SER A 834 55.05 0.44 1.93
CA SER A 834 56.04 1.14 2.76
C SER A 834 57.48 0.94 2.30
N ASP A 835 57.75 -0.04 1.43
CA ASP A 835 59.10 -0.34 0.94
C ASP A 835 59.56 0.71 -0.09
N THR A 836 60.37 1.66 0.38
CA THR A 836 60.94 2.74 -0.44
C THR A 836 61.93 2.24 -1.50
N SER A 837 62.38 0.98 -1.44
CA SER A 837 63.22 0.39 -2.48
C SER A 837 62.41 -0.14 -3.65
N LEU A 838 61.20 -0.63 -3.40
CA LEU A 838 60.27 -1.13 -4.43
C LEU A 838 59.42 0.01 -5.01
N PHE A 839 59.01 0.97 -4.19
CA PHE A 839 58.17 2.09 -4.58
C PHE A 839 58.82 3.42 -4.18
N PRO A 840 59.96 3.81 -4.78
CA PRO A 840 60.74 4.98 -4.35
C PRO A 840 60.02 6.33 -4.51
N ASP A 841 59.05 6.39 -5.42
CA ASP A 841 58.39 7.63 -5.82
C ASP A 841 56.90 7.69 -5.42
N PHE A 842 56.48 6.79 -4.53
CA PHE A 842 55.08 6.65 -4.12
C PHE A 842 54.87 7.20 -2.70
N VAL A 843 53.77 7.91 -2.50
CA VAL A 843 53.30 8.30 -1.17
C VAL A 843 51.81 7.98 -1.01
N ARG A 844 51.36 7.76 0.23
CA ARG A 844 49.95 7.48 0.54
C ARG A 844 49.42 8.25 1.73
N LEU A 845 48.15 8.65 1.64
CA LEU A 845 47.43 9.33 2.70
C LEU A 845 46.73 8.37 3.67
N GLY A 846 46.41 7.16 3.22
CA GLY A 846 45.80 6.14 4.06
C GLY A 846 46.74 5.69 5.18
N VAL A 847 46.15 5.50 6.36
CA VAL A 847 46.89 5.06 7.54
C VAL A 847 47.16 3.56 7.42
N LYS A 848 48.42 3.17 7.48
CA LYS A 848 48.78 1.74 7.49
C LYS A 848 48.15 1.02 8.68
N THR A 849 47.62 -0.18 8.43
CA THR A 849 46.90 -0.96 9.43
C THR A 849 47.80 -1.97 10.18
N THR A 850 49.12 -1.88 10.04
CA THR A 850 50.07 -2.86 10.59
C THR A 850 49.98 -3.03 12.11
N SER A 851 49.65 -1.96 12.84
CA SER A 851 49.44 -1.99 14.30
C SER A 851 48.18 -2.75 14.73
N ALA A 852 47.23 -3.04 13.82
CA ALA A 852 46.00 -3.77 14.14
C ALA A 852 46.30 -5.16 14.73
N LYS A 853 47.37 -5.84 14.28
CA LYS A 853 47.83 -7.11 14.86
C LYS A 853 48.12 -6.98 16.35
N ASN A 854 48.84 -5.93 16.74
CA ASN A 854 49.18 -5.67 18.14
C ASN A 854 47.93 -5.35 18.98
N VAL A 855 46.99 -4.59 18.43
CA VAL A 855 45.70 -4.30 19.09
C VAL A 855 44.93 -5.59 19.38
N ILE A 856 44.80 -6.47 18.39
CA ILE A 856 44.06 -7.74 18.56
C ILE A 856 44.79 -8.64 19.57
N ILE A 857 46.12 -8.66 19.58
CA ILE A 857 46.91 -9.39 20.59
C ILE A 857 46.68 -8.82 22.00
N GLU A 858 46.63 -7.49 22.16
CA GLU A 858 46.33 -6.87 23.45
C GLU A 858 44.90 -7.17 23.91
N TRP A 859 43.91 -7.12 23.02
CA TRP A 859 42.55 -7.59 23.33
C TRP A 859 42.50 -9.07 23.70
N ALA A 860 43.24 -9.92 22.99
CA ALA A 860 43.32 -11.34 23.29
C ALA A 860 43.92 -11.60 24.69
N LYS A 861 44.92 -10.83 25.11
CA LYS A 861 45.46 -10.89 26.49
C LYS A 861 44.45 -10.40 27.51
N MET A 862 43.81 -9.25 27.25
CA MET A 862 42.84 -8.61 28.14
C MET A 862 41.61 -9.51 28.41
N PHE A 863 41.06 -10.11 27.35
CA PHE A 863 39.89 -10.97 27.43
C PHE A 863 40.22 -12.47 27.55
N ALA A 864 41.50 -12.82 27.71
CA ALA A 864 42.00 -14.18 27.78
C ALA A 864 41.52 -15.08 26.62
N TRP A 865 41.55 -14.57 25.38
CA TRP A 865 41.21 -15.33 24.19
C TRP A 865 42.31 -16.35 23.86
N GLY A 866 42.04 -17.62 24.13
CA GLY A 866 42.97 -18.71 23.81
C GLY A 866 43.04 -19.08 22.32
N HIS A 867 42.10 -18.60 21.50
CA HIS A 867 42.07 -18.91 20.08
C HIS A 867 41.32 -17.86 19.23
N ILE A 868 41.87 -17.50 18.08
CA ILE A 868 41.26 -16.60 17.09
C ILE A 868 41.11 -17.33 15.76
N ALA A 869 39.88 -17.46 15.26
CA ALA A 869 39.62 -18.01 13.93
C ALA A 869 39.66 -16.90 12.88
N ILE A 870 40.29 -17.17 11.74
CA ILE A 870 40.33 -16.26 10.60
C ILE A 870 39.51 -16.88 9.47
N VAL A 871 38.56 -16.11 8.96
CA VAL A 871 37.70 -16.48 7.83
C VAL A 871 37.92 -15.45 6.74
N SER A 872 38.17 -15.89 5.52
CA SER A 872 38.43 -14.98 4.41
C SER A 872 37.60 -15.28 3.17
N GLY A 873 37.52 -14.31 2.27
CA GLY A 873 36.92 -14.43 0.95
C GLY A 873 37.80 -15.25 -0.01
N ASP A 874 37.87 -14.81 -1.26
CA ASP A 874 38.74 -15.42 -2.27
C ASP A 874 40.20 -15.51 -1.76
N PRO A 875 40.77 -16.72 -1.62
CA PRO A 875 42.13 -16.90 -1.14
C PRO A 875 43.19 -16.37 -2.11
N THR A 876 42.85 -16.08 -3.37
CA THR A 876 43.77 -15.39 -4.29
C THR A 876 43.99 -13.93 -3.92
N ILE A 877 43.07 -13.34 -3.15
CA ILE A 877 43.11 -11.93 -2.72
C ILE A 877 43.54 -11.81 -1.26
N TYR A 878 42.92 -12.57 -0.35
CA TYR A 878 43.04 -12.31 1.10
C TYR A 878 44.01 -13.22 1.86
N ARG A 879 44.52 -14.30 1.22
CA ARG A 879 45.30 -15.32 1.92
C ARG A 879 46.61 -14.81 2.48
N GLU A 880 47.30 -13.94 1.75
CA GLU A 880 48.59 -13.39 2.18
C GLU A 880 48.43 -12.61 3.49
N GLU A 881 47.49 -11.66 3.52
CA GLU A 881 47.19 -10.89 4.72
C GLU A 881 46.74 -11.80 5.88
N ALA A 882 45.83 -12.73 5.63
CA ALA A 882 45.36 -13.68 6.64
C ALA A 882 46.51 -14.50 7.25
N THR A 883 47.49 -14.92 6.45
CA THR A 883 48.66 -15.67 6.91
C THR A 883 49.55 -14.81 7.82
N GLU A 884 49.72 -13.52 7.53
CA GLU A 884 50.47 -12.63 8.41
C GLU A 884 49.83 -12.49 9.80
N TYR A 885 48.49 -12.52 9.89
CA TYR A 885 47.80 -12.52 11.18
C TYR A 885 47.93 -13.86 11.91
N GLN A 886 47.89 -15.00 11.19
CA GLN A 886 48.15 -16.31 11.78
C GLN A 886 49.54 -16.39 12.43
N GLU A 887 50.57 -15.88 11.73
CA GLU A 887 51.93 -15.84 12.25
C GLU A 887 52.05 -14.92 13.46
N ALA A 888 51.44 -13.73 13.42
CA ALA A 888 51.45 -12.79 14.55
C ALA A 888 50.78 -13.39 15.80
N PHE A 889 49.62 -14.05 15.64
CA PHE A 889 48.93 -14.73 16.73
C PHE A 889 49.73 -15.92 17.27
N GLY A 890 50.31 -16.74 16.38
CA GLY A 890 51.15 -17.87 16.77
C GLY A 890 52.38 -17.43 17.57
N ASN A 891 53.07 -16.38 17.12
CA ASN A 891 54.23 -15.80 17.82
C ASN A 891 53.86 -15.21 19.19
N ALA A 892 52.63 -14.73 19.35
CA ALA A 892 52.09 -14.25 20.62
C ALA A 892 51.56 -15.38 21.54
N GLY A 893 51.63 -16.65 21.10
CA GLY A 893 51.13 -17.80 21.87
C GLY A 893 49.61 -18.00 21.81
N ILE A 894 48.92 -17.37 20.86
CA ILE A 894 47.47 -17.47 20.66
C ILE A 894 47.17 -18.52 19.59
N GLY A 895 46.33 -19.51 19.90
CA GLY A 895 45.91 -20.50 18.92
C GLY A 895 45.15 -19.87 17.76
N ASN A 896 45.30 -20.38 16.53
CA ASN A 896 44.55 -19.85 15.39
C ASN A 896 44.20 -20.91 14.36
N SER A 897 43.19 -20.62 13.55
CA SER A 897 42.75 -21.43 12.42
C SER A 897 42.40 -20.52 11.25
N TYR A 898 42.60 -21.00 10.02
CA TYR A 898 42.25 -20.28 8.79
C TYR A 898 41.29 -21.08 7.93
N ALA A 899 40.22 -20.42 7.48
CA ALA A 899 39.28 -20.94 6.51
C ALA A 899 38.98 -19.87 5.44
N SER A 900 38.62 -20.29 4.25
CA SER A 900 38.22 -19.40 3.15
C SER A 900 36.95 -19.90 2.49
N SER A 901 36.10 -18.99 2.04
CA SER A 901 34.92 -19.27 1.22
C SER A 901 34.62 -18.02 0.39
N ILE A 902 34.30 -18.19 -0.89
CA ILE A 902 33.90 -17.09 -1.76
C ILE A 902 32.44 -16.72 -1.51
N GLU A 903 32.03 -15.50 -1.87
CA GLU A 903 30.70 -14.94 -1.60
C GLU A 903 29.53 -15.77 -2.16
N THR A 904 29.79 -16.58 -3.19
CA THR A 904 28.79 -17.47 -3.82
C THR A 904 28.74 -18.87 -3.20
N ASP A 905 29.67 -19.22 -2.30
CA ASP A 905 29.80 -20.57 -1.73
C ASP A 905 29.15 -20.67 -0.34
N TRP A 906 27.82 -20.59 -0.31
CA TRP A 906 27.04 -20.70 0.92
C TRP A 906 27.32 -21.99 1.70
N GLN A 907 27.46 -23.11 1.00
CA GLN A 907 27.68 -24.40 1.64
C GLN A 907 29.07 -24.47 2.29
N GLY A 908 30.11 -23.95 1.63
CA GLY A 908 31.43 -23.83 2.22
C GLY A 908 31.44 -22.94 3.46
N MET A 909 30.71 -21.82 3.43
CA MET A 909 30.58 -20.95 4.60
C MET A 909 29.87 -21.64 5.77
N LEU A 910 28.80 -22.41 5.52
CA LEU A 910 28.15 -23.23 6.55
C LEU A 910 29.10 -24.26 7.16
N LEU A 911 29.91 -24.94 6.33
CA LEU A 911 30.91 -25.90 6.82
C LEU A 911 31.97 -25.21 7.69
N ASN A 912 32.46 -24.05 7.26
CA ASN A 912 33.43 -23.26 8.01
C ASN A 912 32.86 -22.84 9.37
N MET A 913 31.64 -22.29 9.40
CA MET A 913 30.97 -21.90 10.64
C MET A 913 30.64 -23.11 11.54
N GLY A 914 30.30 -24.25 10.95
CA GLY A 914 30.09 -25.51 11.67
C GLY A 914 31.37 -26.01 12.35
N ALA A 915 32.52 -25.96 11.67
CA ALA A 915 33.81 -26.32 12.25
C ALA A 915 34.20 -25.41 13.43
N LEU A 916 33.88 -24.11 13.35
CA LEU A 916 34.08 -23.18 14.47
C LEU A 916 33.19 -23.53 15.66
N LYS A 917 31.92 -23.88 15.40
CA LYS A 917 30.97 -24.35 16.42
C LYS A 917 31.51 -25.58 17.15
N ASP A 918 31.90 -26.60 16.39
CA ASP A 918 32.37 -27.89 16.93
C ASP A 918 33.69 -27.72 17.71
N GLY A 919 34.56 -26.82 17.24
CA GLY A 919 35.79 -26.44 17.93
C GLY A 919 35.59 -25.49 19.12
N LYS A 920 34.35 -25.11 19.46
CA LYS A 920 34.00 -24.11 20.49
C LYS A 920 34.76 -22.79 20.31
N ARG A 921 34.96 -22.36 19.07
CA ARG A 921 35.67 -21.11 18.72
C ARG A 921 34.67 -19.98 18.63
N ARG A 922 34.94 -18.87 19.33
CA ARG A 922 34.01 -17.73 19.44
C ARG A 922 34.55 -16.42 18.89
N VAL A 923 35.87 -16.27 18.78
CA VAL A 923 36.50 -15.06 18.24
C VAL A 923 36.82 -15.30 16.78
N VAL A 924 36.21 -14.51 15.90
CA VAL A 924 36.29 -14.66 14.45
C VAL A 924 36.69 -13.33 13.81
N MET A 925 37.81 -13.37 13.09
CA MET A 925 38.29 -12.28 12.27
C MET A 925 37.90 -12.55 10.81
N VAL A 926 37.28 -11.57 10.16
CA VAL A 926 36.79 -11.73 8.78
C VAL A 926 37.53 -10.79 7.82
N PHE A 927 38.14 -11.36 6.79
CA PHE A 927 38.73 -10.63 5.65
C PHE A 927 37.87 -10.84 4.41
N GLY A 928 37.28 -9.77 3.87
CA GLY A 928 36.45 -9.88 2.69
C GLY A 928 35.45 -8.75 2.54
N THR A 929 34.63 -8.88 1.51
CA THR A 929 33.56 -7.93 1.19
C THR A 929 32.54 -7.83 2.32
N GLU A 930 31.73 -6.78 2.31
CA GLU A 930 30.66 -6.62 3.30
C GLU A 930 29.61 -7.74 3.16
N THR A 931 29.33 -8.18 1.93
CA THR A 931 28.47 -9.34 1.65
C THR A 931 29.02 -10.61 2.28
N LEU A 932 30.31 -10.91 2.12
CA LEU A 932 30.93 -12.07 2.76
C LEU A 932 30.79 -12.03 4.29
N PHE A 933 30.96 -10.85 4.89
CA PHE A 933 30.84 -10.70 6.34
C PHE A 933 29.40 -10.95 6.79
N ARG A 934 28.40 -10.35 6.12
CA ARG A 934 26.97 -10.63 6.38
C ARG A 934 26.70 -12.12 6.25
N MET A 935 27.18 -12.74 5.18
CA MET A 935 27.06 -14.18 4.91
C MET A 935 27.68 -15.05 6.03
N ALA A 936 28.88 -14.72 6.52
CA ALA A 936 29.52 -15.44 7.63
C ALA A 936 28.71 -15.35 8.92
N VAL A 937 28.20 -14.15 9.24
CA VAL A 937 27.35 -13.92 10.41
C VAL A 937 26.04 -14.71 10.30
N CYS A 938 25.39 -14.68 9.13
CA CYS A 938 24.18 -15.45 8.86
C CYS A 938 24.42 -16.96 8.93
N ALA A 939 25.49 -17.45 8.32
CA ALA A 939 25.85 -18.86 8.34
C ALA A 939 26.12 -19.35 9.77
N SER A 940 26.75 -18.51 10.61
CA SER A 940 26.94 -18.82 12.03
C SER A 940 25.60 -19.01 12.76
N ALA A 941 24.59 -18.22 12.38
CA ALA A 941 23.26 -18.39 12.91
C ALA A 941 22.62 -19.68 12.39
N GLU A 942 22.67 -19.97 11.10
CA GLU A 942 22.06 -21.18 10.53
C GLU A 942 22.64 -22.47 11.11
N VAL A 943 23.95 -22.55 11.38
CA VAL A 943 24.54 -23.72 12.05
C VAL A 943 24.25 -23.78 13.55
N GLY A 944 23.58 -22.78 14.12
CA GLY A 944 23.20 -22.74 15.54
C GLY A 944 24.32 -22.29 16.48
N SER A 945 25.26 -21.46 16.01
CA SER A 945 26.29 -20.80 16.82
C SER A 945 25.83 -19.44 17.36
N ARG A 946 24.51 -19.24 17.45
CA ARG A 946 23.80 -17.96 17.31
C ARG A 946 24.16 -16.84 18.30
N GLU A 947 24.73 -17.11 19.47
CA GLU A 947 24.82 -16.08 20.52
C GLU A 947 26.20 -16.08 21.22
N GLY A 948 26.83 -14.90 21.21
CA GLY A 948 28.10 -14.63 21.90
C GLY A 948 29.37 -14.84 21.07
N MET A 949 29.32 -14.76 19.73
CA MET A 949 30.54 -14.68 18.90
C MET A 949 31.10 -13.25 18.92
N VAL A 950 32.43 -13.14 18.85
CA VAL A 950 33.16 -11.87 18.76
C VAL A 950 33.65 -11.71 17.33
N TRP A 951 33.13 -10.72 16.64
CA TRP A 951 33.47 -10.42 15.25
C TRP A 951 34.53 -9.32 15.18
N ILE A 952 35.59 -9.54 14.41
CA ILE A 952 36.67 -8.56 14.22
C ILE A 952 36.81 -8.24 12.73
N SER A 953 36.85 -6.95 12.39
CA SER A 953 37.22 -6.46 11.06
C SER A 953 38.39 -5.49 11.16
N VAL A 954 39.28 -5.56 10.18
CA VAL A 954 40.31 -4.54 9.94
C VAL A 954 40.05 -3.90 8.58
N GLY A 955 40.26 -2.59 8.48
CA GLY A 955 40.04 -1.83 7.25
C GLY A 955 38.73 -1.06 7.24
N ILE A 956 38.58 -0.23 6.21
CA ILE A 956 37.46 0.71 6.06
C ILE A 956 36.28 -0.01 5.40
N ARG A 957 35.08 0.17 5.96
CA ARG A 957 33.81 -0.31 5.41
C ARG A 957 32.84 0.85 5.27
N SER A 958 31.80 0.67 4.47
CA SER A 958 30.75 1.67 4.30
C SER A 958 29.95 1.87 5.61
N ARG A 959 29.43 3.07 5.81
CA ARG A 959 28.70 3.42 7.03
C ARG A 959 27.47 2.51 7.18
N SER A 960 27.38 1.90 8.35
CA SER A 960 26.26 1.03 8.75
C SER A 960 26.02 -0.16 7.82
N TRP A 961 27.04 -0.68 7.13
CA TRP A 961 26.91 -1.77 6.16
C TRP A 961 26.14 -3.02 6.65
N TRP A 962 26.12 -3.28 7.95
CA TRP A 962 25.44 -4.43 8.56
C TRP A 962 23.91 -4.31 8.63
N ILE A 963 23.33 -3.10 8.48
CA ILE A 963 21.87 -2.89 8.51
C ILE A 963 21.20 -3.16 7.16
N VAL A 964 22.01 -3.38 6.12
CA VAL A 964 21.55 -3.57 4.73
C VAL A 964 20.92 -4.96 4.57
N ASN A 965 19.76 -5.01 3.93
CA ASN A 965 19.14 -6.25 3.46
C ASN A 965 19.83 -6.69 2.17
N ASP A 966 20.80 -7.60 2.30
CA ASP A 966 21.61 -8.10 1.18
C ASP A 966 20.86 -9.24 0.45
N GLU A 967 20.41 -8.98 -0.77
CA GLU A 967 19.64 -9.95 -1.56
C GLU A 967 20.39 -11.27 -1.78
N ALA A 968 21.71 -11.23 -2.00
CA ALA A 968 22.51 -12.43 -2.20
C ALA A 968 22.52 -13.32 -0.94
N VAL A 969 22.50 -12.71 0.24
CA VAL A 969 22.44 -13.42 1.52
C VAL A 969 21.00 -13.89 1.82
N LEU A 970 20.00 -13.06 1.54
CA LEU A 970 18.58 -13.37 1.75
C LEU A 970 18.09 -14.54 0.88
N GLN A 971 18.64 -14.71 -0.32
CA GLN A 971 18.38 -15.88 -1.17
C GLN A 971 18.77 -17.20 -0.50
N HIS A 972 19.84 -17.20 0.30
CA HIS A 972 20.31 -18.39 1.01
C HIS A 972 19.64 -18.57 2.38
N ALA A 973 19.40 -17.47 3.10
CA ALA A 973 18.80 -17.46 4.42
C ALA A 973 17.84 -16.27 4.55
N ALA A 974 16.58 -16.48 4.19
CA ALA A 974 15.54 -15.43 4.19
C ALA A 974 15.33 -14.76 5.57
N SER A 975 15.68 -15.44 6.66
CA SER A 975 15.60 -14.88 8.02
C SER A 975 16.73 -13.90 8.36
N CYS A 976 17.77 -13.82 7.51
CA CYS A 976 18.95 -13.01 7.77
C CYS A 976 18.85 -11.58 7.22
N THR A 977 17.85 -10.86 7.70
CA THR A 977 17.68 -9.43 7.42
C THR A 977 18.78 -8.59 8.08
N GLY A 978 18.96 -7.34 7.64
CA GLY A 978 19.89 -6.41 8.26
C GLY A 978 19.65 -6.22 9.76
N SER A 979 18.40 -6.28 10.22
CA SER A 979 18.07 -6.30 11.66
C SER A 979 18.60 -7.56 12.34
N LYS A 980 18.46 -8.74 11.71
CA LYS A 980 18.99 -9.99 12.25
C LYS A 980 20.51 -9.96 12.31
N VAL A 981 21.17 -9.53 11.24
CA VAL A 981 22.62 -9.34 11.17
C VAL A 981 23.09 -8.38 12.26
N THR A 982 22.43 -7.22 12.42
CA THR A 982 22.72 -6.24 13.49
C THR A 982 22.63 -6.86 14.88
N SER A 983 21.62 -7.70 15.14
CA SER A 983 21.48 -8.37 16.43
C SER A 983 22.62 -9.36 16.72
N LEU A 984 23.16 -10.02 15.69
CA LEU A 984 24.22 -11.02 15.78
C LEU A 984 25.62 -10.40 15.81
N LEU A 985 25.78 -9.18 15.27
CA LEU A 985 27.03 -8.42 15.24
C LEU A 985 27.25 -7.54 16.48
N GLN A 986 26.33 -7.51 17.46
CA GLN A 986 26.52 -6.67 18.66
C GLN A 986 27.88 -6.95 19.33
N SER A 987 28.59 -5.88 19.72
CA SER A 987 29.99 -5.91 20.15
C SER A 987 31.04 -6.31 19.13
N ALA A 988 30.73 -6.31 17.83
CA ALA A 988 31.77 -6.42 16.81
C ALA A 988 32.80 -5.30 16.97
N LEU A 989 34.07 -5.66 16.79
CA LEU A 989 35.22 -4.79 16.92
C LEU A 989 35.77 -4.45 15.54
N PHE A 990 35.94 -3.15 15.27
CA PHE A 990 36.46 -2.65 14.01
C PHE A 990 37.74 -1.84 14.24
N ILE A 991 38.75 -2.06 13.42
CA ILE A 991 40.01 -1.30 13.45
C ILE A 991 40.20 -0.64 12.08
N THR A 992 40.24 0.68 12.06
CA THR A 992 40.31 1.48 10.82
C THR A 992 41.11 2.76 11.04
N GLY A 993 41.56 3.42 9.96
CA GLY A 993 42.14 4.76 10.05
C GLY A 993 41.12 5.74 10.62
N LEU A 994 41.55 6.67 11.49
CA LEU A 994 40.61 7.59 12.15
C LEU A 994 40.00 8.62 11.18
N GLY A 995 40.74 9.00 10.11
CA GLY A 995 40.22 9.83 9.02
C GLY A 995 39.96 11.31 9.36
N THR A 996 40.29 11.76 10.58
CA THR A 996 40.10 13.13 11.05
C THR A 996 41.29 13.66 11.85
N SER A 997 41.48 14.98 11.83
CA SER A 997 42.51 15.67 12.60
C SER A 997 42.13 15.75 14.08
N ALA A 998 43.14 15.78 14.96
CA ALA A 998 42.94 16.23 16.34
C ALA A 998 42.94 17.76 16.45
N SER A 999 43.49 18.42 15.43
CA SER A 999 43.67 19.86 15.32
C SER A 999 42.50 20.49 14.57
N GLN A 1000 42.09 21.66 15.01
CA GLN A 1000 41.09 22.50 14.32
C GLN A 1000 41.72 23.80 13.81
N GLU A 1001 43.02 23.76 13.55
CA GLU A 1001 43.72 24.85 12.88
C GLU A 1001 43.19 25.03 11.43
N PRO A 1002 43.32 26.24 10.86
CA PRO A 1002 42.96 26.50 9.47
C PRO A 1002 43.71 25.59 8.48
N LEU A 1003 43.02 25.15 7.44
CA LEU A 1003 43.58 24.25 6.43
C LEU A 1003 44.38 24.99 5.35
N ASP A 1004 45.52 24.43 4.94
CA ASP A 1004 46.48 25.13 4.06
C ASP A 1004 46.03 25.31 2.60
N CYS A 1005 45.06 24.52 2.14
CA CYS A 1005 44.52 24.57 0.78
C CYS A 1005 43.10 25.12 0.70
N TYR A 1006 42.42 25.27 1.84
CA TYR A 1006 40.98 25.52 1.90
C TYR A 1006 40.74 26.67 2.87
N ASP A 1007 40.97 27.90 2.40
CA ASP A 1007 40.88 29.08 3.26
C ASP A 1007 39.47 29.21 3.86
N GLY A 1008 39.41 29.56 5.14
CA GLY A 1008 38.16 29.61 5.91
C GLY A 1008 37.62 28.27 6.42
N TYR A 1009 38.29 27.14 6.16
CA TYR A 1009 37.90 25.83 6.67
C TYR A 1009 38.88 25.29 7.73
N THR A 1010 38.33 24.60 8.72
CA THR A 1010 39.00 23.63 9.59
C THR A 1010 38.69 22.19 9.13
N SER A 1011 39.43 21.20 9.67
CA SER A 1011 39.17 19.77 9.46
C SER A 1011 37.69 19.41 9.64
N ASP A 1012 37.08 19.79 10.77
CA ASP A 1012 35.66 19.47 11.06
C ASP A 1012 34.71 20.17 10.08
N SER A 1013 34.90 21.47 9.83
CA SER A 1013 33.98 22.23 8.99
C SER A 1013 33.96 21.73 7.53
N LEU A 1014 35.11 21.29 7.00
CA LEU A 1014 35.17 20.76 5.64
C LEU A 1014 34.69 19.30 5.59
N LEU A 1015 34.98 18.48 6.60
CA LEU A 1015 34.38 17.14 6.72
C LEU A 1015 32.86 17.21 6.80
N ASP A 1016 32.31 18.16 7.57
CA ASP A 1016 30.87 18.40 7.67
C ASP A 1016 30.28 18.85 6.33
N HIS A 1017 30.98 19.71 5.60
CA HIS A 1017 30.55 20.13 4.27
C HIS A 1017 30.53 18.95 3.30
N ILE A 1018 31.60 18.16 3.24
CA ILE A 1018 31.69 16.95 2.41
C ILE A 1018 30.59 15.95 2.80
N HIS A 1019 30.36 15.73 4.09
CA HIS A 1019 29.35 14.81 4.58
C HIS A 1019 27.94 15.22 4.14
N LYS A 1020 27.60 16.51 4.26
CA LYS A 1020 26.31 17.04 3.79
C LYS A 1020 26.17 16.89 2.27
N SER A 1021 27.21 17.18 1.52
CA SER A 1021 27.22 17.03 0.05
C SER A 1021 27.10 15.58 -0.39
N ILE A 1022 27.65 14.62 0.36
CA ILE A 1022 27.47 13.19 0.11
C ILE A 1022 26.02 12.76 0.35
N ALA A 1023 25.37 13.28 1.41
CA ALA A 1023 23.98 12.94 1.72
C ALA A 1023 22.97 13.55 0.74
N GLN A 1024 23.25 14.73 0.18
CA GLN A 1024 22.34 15.47 -0.71
C GLN A 1024 22.65 15.28 -2.21
N GLY A 1025 23.83 14.73 -2.51
CA GLY A 1025 24.43 14.77 -3.85
C GLY A 1025 25.14 16.09 -4.11
N TYR A 1026 26.31 16.01 -4.75
CA TYR A 1026 27.13 17.17 -5.10
C TYR A 1026 27.09 17.43 -6.60
N ASN A 1027 26.73 18.66 -6.98
CA ASN A 1027 26.83 19.17 -8.34
C ASN A 1027 28.04 20.09 -8.42
N ASP A 1028 28.98 19.79 -9.30
CA ASP A 1028 30.10 20.70 -9.50
C ASP A 1028 29.73 21.95 -10.30
N VAL A 1029 30.67 22.90 -10.34
CA VAL A 1029 30.53 24.17 -11.07
C VAL A 1029 30.30 23.98 -12.58
N THR A 1030 30.54 22.77 -13.12
CA THR A 1030 30.31 22.42 -14.53
C THR A 1030 29.01 21.64 -14.77
N GLY A 1031 28.21 21.41 -13.72
CA GLY A 1031 26.93 20.71 -13.80
C GLY A 1031 27.03 19.18 -13.72
N ASN A 1032 28.21 18.61 -13.40
CA ASN A 1032 28.33 17.17 -13.20
C ASN A 1032 27.88 16.80 -11.78
N SER A 1033 26.92 15.89 -11.68
CA SER A 1033 26.36 15.41 -10.42
C SER A 1033 26.98 14.09 -9.97
N THR A 1034 27.14 13.92 -8.66
CA THR A 1034 27.56 12.66 -8.02
C THR A 1034 26.41 11.84 -7.44
N GLY A 1035 25.19 12.40 -7.36
CA GLY A 1035 24.06 11.77 -6.67
C GLY A 1035 24.27 11.61 -5.15
N ALA A 1036 23.20 11.34 -4.40
CA ALA A 1036 23.32 11.02 -2.98
C ALA A 1036 23.95 9.63 -2.78
N ILE A 1037 24.85 9.49 -1.81
CA ILE A 1037 25.52 8.22 -1.49
C ILE A 1037 24.96 7.70 -0.15
N GLU A 1038 24.19 6.61 -0.22
CA GLU A 1038 23.48 6.04 0.93
C GLU A 1038 24.44 5.46 2.00
N HIS A 1039 25.47 4.74 1.56
CA HIS A 1039 26.46 4.09 2.43
C HIS A 1039 27.88 4.62 2.15
N PRO A 1040 28.26 5.81 2.67
CA PRO A 1040 29.56 6.40 2.41
C PRO A 1040 30.70 5.77 3.23
N HIS A 1041 31.93 5.85 2.71
CA HIS A 1041 33.16 5.42 3.39
C HIS A 1041 33.78 6.60 4.15
N VAL A 1042 33.15 6.98 5.27
CA VAL A 1042 33.36 8.26 5.95
C VAL A 1042 34.83 8.55 6.32
N GLU A 1043 35.62 7.54 6.61
CA GLU A 1043 37.05 7.68 6.95
C GLU A 1043 37.92 8.15 5.78
N LEU A 1044 37.44 8.02 4.53
CA LEU A 1044 38.16 8.41 3.32
C LEU A 1044 37.78 9.80 2.79
N MET A 1045 36.81 10.49 3.43
CA MET A 1045 36.40 11.83 3.03
C MET A 1045 37.58 12.80 3.06
N GLY A 1046 38.33 12.85 4.17
CA GLY A 1046 39.49 13.73 4.29
C GLY A 1046 40.62 13.36 3.33
N ALA A 1047 40.89 12.06 3.15
CA ALA A 1047 41.95 11.61 2.24
C ALA A 1047 41.68 11.98 0.77
N GLY A 1048 40.41 11.92 0.34
CA GLY A 1048 40.01 12.35 -1.00
C GLY A 1048 40.26 13.85 -1.25
N ALA A 1049 40.01 14.69 -0.23
CA ALA A 1049 40.33 16.12 -0.31
C ALA A 1049 41.84 16.35 -0.29
N ASP A 1050 42.54 15.78 0.69
CA ASP A 1050 43.97 15.98 0.92
C ASP A 1050 44.83 15.56 -0.27
N ALA A 1051 44.45 14.53 -1.02
CA ALA A 1051 45.16 14.13 -2.23
C ALA A 1051 45.21 15.25 -3.27
N ILE A 1052 44.11 16.00 -3.40
CA ILE A 1052 44.04 17.15 -4.31
C ILE A 1052 44.87 18.32 -3.77
N CYS A 1053 44.86 18.55 -2.45
CA CYS A 1053 45.72 19.56 -1.84
C CYS A 1053 47.21 19.26 -2.01
N VAL A 1054 47.64 18.01 -1.78
CA VAL A 1054 49.02 17.56 -1.99
C VAL A 1054 49.47 17.84 -3.42
N GLN A 1055 48.67 17.45 -4.42
CA GLN A 1055 49.01 17.74 -5.81
C GLN A 1055 49.01 19.23 -6.12
N ALA A 1056 48.03 19.99 -5.60
CA ALA A 1056 47.97 21.43 -5.82
C ALA A 1056 49.19 22.15 -5.25
N LYS A 1057 49.67 21.76 -4.06
CA LYS A 1057 50.88 22.32 -3.44
C LYS A 1057 52.16 21.90 -4.17
N ALA A 1058 52.23 20.66 -4.65
CA ALA A 1058 53.35 20.21 -5.49
C ALA A 1058 53.42 21.01 -6.80
N ILE A 1059 52.29 21.19 -7.47
CA ILE A 1059 52.18 22.01 -8.69
C ILE A 1059 52.54 23.47 -8.38
N GLN A 1060 52.01 24.04 -7.30
CA GLN A 1060 52.32 25.40 -6.86
C GLN A 1060 53.84 25.59 -6.69
N HIS A 1061 54.52 24.63 -6.04
CA HIS A 1061 55.96 24.66 -5.86
C HIS A 1061 56.71 24.58 -7.21
N MET A 1062 56.30 23.68 -8.10
CA MET A 1062 56.95 23.49 -9.39
C MET A 1062 56.81 24.71 -10.31
N LEU A 1063 55.66 25.38 -10.27
CA LEU A 1063 55.37 26.59 -11.06
C LEU A 1063 56.19 27.83 -10.64
N LEU A 1064 56.95 27.76 -9.54
CA LEU A 1064 57.88 28.84 -9.17
C LEU A 1064 59.06 28.94 -10.15
N ASP A 1065 59.50 27.79 -10.69
CA ASP A 1065 60.72 27.70 -11.52
C ASP A 1065 60.49 27.06 -12.90
N HIS A 1066 59.30 26.51 -13.19
CA HIS A 1066 58.98 25.80 -14.44
C HIS A 1066 57.64 26.28 -15.01
N ASP A 1067 57.51 26.25 -16.34
CA ASP A 1067 56.22 26.48 -17.00
C ASP A 1067 55.34 25.22 -17.00
N ILE A 1068 54.02 25.40 -17.08
CA ILE A 1068 53.04 24.30 -17.13
C ILE A 1068 53.28 23.33 -18.30
N SER A 1069 53.87 23.81 -19.40
CA SER A 1069 54.26 22.98 -20.54
C SER A 1069 55.38 21.99 -20.19
N GLU A 1070 56.30 22.37 -19.28
CA GLU A 1070 57.38 21.50 -18.81
C GLU A 1070 56.85 20.41 -17.87
N LEU A 1071 55.88 20.73 -17.01
CA LEU A 1071 55.21 19.76 -16.15
C LEU A 1071 54.47 18.69 -16.95
N ARG A 1072 53.98 19.02 -18.16
CA ARG A 1072 53.33 18.06 -19.08
C ARG A 1072 54.31 17.23 -19.90
N SER A 1073 55.58 17.65 -19.98
CA SER A 1073 56.57 17.08 -20.91
C SER A 1073 57.24 15.78 -20.42
N ARG A 1074 56.84 15.26 -19.24
CA ARG A 1074 57.30 13.99 -18.66
C ARG A 1074 58.84 13.88 -18.58
N GLN A 1075 59.50 14.97 -18.20
CA GLN A 1075 60.95 15.00 -18.01
C GLN A 1075 61.33 14.44 -16.64
N GLU A 1076 62.27 13.50 -16.62
CA GLU A 1076 62.75 12.82 -15.40
C GLU A 1076 63.25 13.81 -14.33
N ALA A 1077 63.97 14.86 -14.71
CA ALA A 1077 64.48 15.86 -13.76
C ALA A 1077 63.35 16.67 -13.08
N VAL A 1078 62.30 17.02 -13.84
CA VAL A 1078 61.13 17.77 -13.35
C VAL A 1078 60.30 16.87 -12.44
N TYR A 1079 60.08 15.62 -12.86
CA TYR A 1079 59.41 14.58 -12.07
C TYR A 1079 60.11 14.32 -10.74
N ASN A 1080 61.42 14.09 -10.75
CA ASN A 1080 62.20 13.83 -9.54
C ASN A 1080 62.14 15.02 -8.57
N LYS A 1081 62.15 16.27 -9.06
CA LYS A 1081 61.96 17.46 -8.21
C LYS A 1081 60.58 17.47 -7.55
N ALA A 1082 59.52 17.19 -8.31
CA ALA A 1082 58.15 17.15 -7.79
C ALA A 1082 57.95 16.05 -6.74
N VAL A 1083 58.43 14.83 -7.02
CA VAL A 1083 58.33 13.69 -6.09
C VAL A 1083 59.14 13.93 -4.82
N ASN A 1084 60.38 14.43 -4.94
CA ASN A 1084 61.20 14.74 -3.76
C ASN A 1084 60.56 15.84 -2.90
N PHE A 1085 59.96 16.87 -3.52
CA PHE A 1085 59.21 17.87 -2.78
C PHE A 1085 58.03 17.25 -2.01
N ILE A 1086 57.19 16.44 -2.68
CA ILE A 1086 56.05 15.79 -2.05
C ILE A 1086 56.50 14.91 -0.88
N ARG A 1087 57.55 14.11 -1.05
CA ARG A 1087 57.98 13.12 -0.05
C ARG A 1087 58.77 13.74 1.11
N ASP A 1088 59.71 14.63 0.80
CA ASP A 1088 60.75 15.03 1.75
C ASP A 1088 60.54 16.44 2.34
N GLU A 1089 59.80 17.32 1.64
CA GLU A 1089 59.66 18.74 2.02
C GLU A 1089 58.23 19.15 2.36
N LEU A 1090 57.21 18.57 1.71
CA LEU A 1090 55.82 18.97 1.88
C LEU A 1090 55.32 18.68 3.30
N GLN A 1091 54.80 19.72 3.94
CA GLN A 1091 54.09 19.63 5.20
C GLN A 1091 52.87 20.55 5.14
N ILE A 1092 51.67 19.98 5.31
CA ILE A 1092 50.42 20.74 5.32
C ILE A 1092 49.50 20.30 6.46
N GLU A 1093 48.66 21.21 6.94
CA GLU A 1093 47.48 20.86 7.73
C GLU A 1093 46.34 20.47 6.78
N GLY A 1094 46.04 19.17 6.72
CA GLY A 1094 45.02 18.57 5.87
C GLY A 1094 43.73 18.24 6.61
N VAL A 1095 42.68 17.94 5.85
CA VAL A 1095 41.34 17.57 6.32
C VAL A 1095 41.40 16.30 7.17
N SER A 1096 42.17 15.30 6.76
CA SER A 1096 42.35 14.05 7.49
C SER A 1096 43.41 14.11 8.60
N GLY A 1097 43.96 15.30 8.86
CA GLY A 1097 45.05 15.56 9.80
C GLY A 1097 46.32 16.11 9.14
N PRO A 1098 47.38 16.35 9.93
CA PRO A 1098 48.66 16.79 9.41
C PRO A 1098 49.20 15.83 8.36
N VAL A 1099 49.53 16.34 7.18
CA VAL A 1099 50.12 15.57 6.08
C VAL A 1099 51.60 15.90 6.01
N LYS A 1100 52.40 14.93 6.44
CA LYS A 1100 53.86 14.89 6.27
C LYS A 1100 54.25 13.44 6.09
N PHE A 1101 55.02 13.14 5.05
CA PHE A 1101 55.41 11.77 4.75
C PHE A 1101 56.70 11.38 5.47
N SER A 1102 56.79 10.12 5.85
CA SER A 1102 57.97 9.48 6.42
C SER A 1102 58.27 8.24 5.59
N GLY A 1103 59.18 8.37 4.62
CA GLY A 1103 59.26 7.42 3.51
C GLY A 1103 57.99 7.53 2.66
N ASN A 1104 57.33 6.42 2.40
CA ASN A 1104 56.08 6.41 1.60
C ASN A 1104 54.81 6.65 2.45
N ASP A 1105 54.92 6.58 3.77
CA ASP A 1105 53.77 6.58 4.67
C ASP A 1105 53.48 7.96 5.24
N ARG A 1106 52.20 8.33 5.33
CA ARG A 1106 51.74 9.37 6.25
C ARG A 1106 51.52 8.76 7.63
N PRO A 1107 52.21 9.20 8.70
CA PRO A 1107 51.84 8.85 10.07
C PRO A 1107 50.38 9.25 10.35
N GLY A 1108 49.67 8.42 11.10
CA GLY A 1108 48.29 8.68 11.43
C GLY A 1108 47.73 7.69 12.43
N ARG A 1109 46.61 8.08 13.05
CA ARG A 1109 45.95 7.34 14.12
C ARG A 1109 45.01 6.28 13.59
N LEU A 1110 44.94 5.13 14.26
CA LEU A 1110 43.89 4.14 14.05
C LEU A 1110 42.78 4.34 15.10
N GLY A 1111 41.53 4.37 14.66
CA GLY A 1111 40.38 4.30 15.53
C GLY A 1111 40.01 2.86 15.84
N LEU A 1112 39.72 2.59 17.12
CA LEU A 1112 39.19 1.31 17.59
C LEU A 1112 37.71 1.48 17.87
N TRP A 1113 36.86 0.68 17.25
CA TRP A 1113 35.41 0.85 17.31
C TRP A 1113 34.71 -0.40 17.80
N GLN A 1114 33.63 -0.21 18.56
CA GLN A 1114 32.75 -1.29 19.01
C GLN A 1114 31.32 -1.03 18.53
N LEU A 1115 30.60 -2.07 18.09
CA LEU A 1115 29.18 -1.94 17.73
C LEU A 1115 28.29 -1.88 18.98
N SER A 1116 27.43 -0.86 19.07
CA SER A 1116 26.41 -0.71 20.10
C SER A 1116 25.09 -0.26 19.48
N GLY A 1117 24.07 -1.12 19.51
CA GLY A 1117 22.80 -0.87 18.82
C GLY A 1117 23.01 -0.82 17.31
N SER A 1118 22.64 0.30 16.68
CA SER A 1118 22.81 0.54 15.24
C SER A 1118 24.06 1.35 14.89
N GLU A 1119 24.86 1.76 15.87
CA GLU A 1119 26.00 2.65 15.66
C GLU A 1119 27.31 2.01 16.13
N ARG A 1120 28.41 2.37 15.47
CA ARG A 1120 29.76 2.06 15.95
C ARG A 1120 30.26 3.24 16.78
N ILE A 1121 30.75 2.95 17.97
CA ILE A 1121 31.30 3.94 18.91
C ILE A 1121 32.81 3.82 18.96
N LEU A 1122 33.52 4.95 19.05
CA LEU A 1122 34.96 4.95 19.24
C LEU A 1122 35.26 4.52 20.70
N VAL A 1123 36.07 3.47 20.86
CA VAL A 1123 36.38 2.84 22.15
C VAL A 1123 37.88 2.78 22.44
N GLY A 1124 38.68 3.41 21.58
CA GLY A 1124 40.12 3.47 21.74
C GLY A 1124 40.80 4.04 20.51
N THR A 1125 42.10 4.30 20.62
CA THR A 1125 42.90 4.88 19.55
C THR A 1125 44.32 4.33 19.61
N VAL A 1126 44.92 4.10 18.43
CA VAL A 1126 46.35 3.83 18.30
C VAL A 1126 47.01 5.10 17.78
N TYR A 1127 48.02 5.58 18.49
CA TYR A 1127 48.78 6.78 18.12
C TYR A 1127 49.99 6.44 17.26
N ASP A 1128 50.52 7.45 16.57
CA ASP A 1128 51.64 7.34 15.63
C ASP A 1128 52.90 6.73 16.24
N ASN A 1129 53.10 6.92 17.56
CA ASN A 1129 54.23 6.35 18.31
C ASN A 1129 54.03 4.85 18.66
N GLY A 1130 52.93 4.23 18.23
CA GLY A 1130 52.58 2.84 18.51
C GLY A 1130 51.89 2.61 19.86
N THR A 1131 51.59 3.67 20.62
CA THR A 1131 50.83 3.56 21.88
C THR A 1131 49.40 3.15 21.56
N ILE A 1132 48.91 2.11 22.25
CA ILE A 1132 47.56 1.59 22.11
C ILE A 1132 46.78 2.03 23.35
N GLU A 1133 45.81 2.92 23.17
CA GLU A 1133 44.83 3.27 24.21
C GLU A 1133 43.56 2.45 23.98
N THR A 1134 43.38 1.40 24.78
CA THR A 1134 42.20 0.53 24.75
C THR A 1134 42.00 -0.18 26.08
N GLY A 1135 40.73 -0.42 26.43
CA GLY A 1135 40.33 -1.12 27.64
C GLY A 1135 38.95 -0.68 28.11
N LEU A 1136 38.48 -1.30 29.20
CA LEU A 1136 37.17 -0.99 29.79
C LEU A 1136 37.11 0.44 30.37
N SER A 1137 38.24 0.96 30.86
CA SER A 1137 38.34 2.35 31.34
C SER A 1137 38.43 3.37 30.21
N GLU A 1138 38.86 2.93 29.02
CA GLU A 1138 39.15 3.76 27.85
C GLU A 1138 37.98 3.80 26.85
N GLY A 1139 36.93 3.01 27.08
CA GLY A 1139 35.67 3.11 26.34
C GLY A 1139 35.01 1.79 25.92
N LEU A 1140 35.69 0.64 26.07
CA LEU A 1140 35.09 -0.66 25.76
C LEU A 1140 33.90 -0.92 26.70
N ARG A 1141 32.74 -1.17 26.11
CA ARG A 1141 31.48 -1.35 26.84
C ARG A 1141 31.27 -2.83 27.13
N ASN A 1142 31.05 -3.16 28.40
CA ASN A 1142 30.84 -4.56 28.81
C ASN A 1142 29.39 -5.00 28.54
N GLU A 1143 28.45 -4.07 28.62
CA GLU A 1143 27.01 -4.29 28.45
C GLU A 1143 26.60 -4.67 27.02
N THR A 1144 27.44 -4.41 26.02
CA THR A 1144 27.14 -4.75 24.63
C THR A 1144 27.45 -6.22 24.31
N TRP A 1145 28.24 -6.91 25.14
CA TRP A 1145 28.68 -8.28 24.84
C TRP A 1145 27.54 -9.27 25.06
N LEU A 1146 27.28 -10.09 24.05
CA LEU A 1146 26.29 -11.15 24.15
C LEU A 1146 26.85 -12.33 24.98
N PRO A 1147 26.06 -12.91 25.91
CA PRO A 1147 26.50 -14.06 26.68
C PRO A 1147 26.78 -15.26 25.76
N ALA A 1148 27.60 -16.19 26.27
CA ALA A 1148 27.77 -17.47 25.61
C ALA A 1148 26.43 -18.17 25.45
N PHE A 1149 26.17 -18.73 24.26
CA PHE A 1149 25.07 -19.68 24.11
C PHE A 1149 25.20 -20.77 25.19
N PRO A 1150 24.19 -20.98 26.04
CA PRO A 1150 24.27 -21.91 27.15
C PRO A 1150 24.49 -23.31 26.61
N GLU A 1151 25.53 -23.99 27.11
CA GLU A 1151 25.71 -25.41 26.79
C GLU A 1151 24.45 -26.15 27.26
N PRO A 1152 23.86 -27.06 26.44
CA PRO A 1152 22.90 -27.99 26.99
C PRO A 1152 23.56 -28.66 28.20
N PRO A 1153 22.88 -28.77 29.36
CA PRO A 1153 23.48 -29.36 30.54
C PRO A 1153 24.10 -30.67 30.12
N SER A 1154 25.40 -30.84 30.41
CA SER A 1154 26.08 -32.10 30.11
C SER A 1154 25.19 -33.21 30.66
N GLN A 1155 24.73 -34.11 29.78
CA GLN A 1155 24.04 -35.29 30.28
C GLN A 1155 24.98 -35.86 31.35
N PRO A 1156 24.51 -36.06 32.59
CA PRO A 1156 25.36 -36.65 33.59
C PRO A 1156 25.86 -37.95 32.97
N PHE A 1157 27.16 -38.01 32.75
CA PHE A 1157 27.83 -39.25 32.35
C PHE A 1157 27.22 -40.34 33.24
N PRO A 1158 26.73 -41.47 32.71
CA PRO A 1158 25.95 -42.42 33.49
C PRO A 1158 26.89 -43.14 34.45
N ILE A 1159 27.26 -42.44 35.52
CA ILE A 1159 28.10 -42.90 36.61
C ILE A 1159 27.45 -44.14 37.22
N GLY A 1160 26.12 -44.26 37.19
CA GLY A 1160 25.40 -45.49 37.57
C GLY A 1160 25.78 -46.70 36.70
N TYR A 1161 25.82 -46.58 35.37
CA TYR A 1161 26.20 -47.68 34.49
C TYR A 1161 27.69 -48.02 34.61
N VAL A 1162 28.56 -47.03 34.79
CA VAL A 1162 30.00 -47.24 34.94
C VAL A 1162 30.36 -47.76 36.34
N ILE A 1163 29.73 -47.30 37.42
CA ILE A 1163 29.92 -47.83 38.78
C ILE A 1163 29.34 -49.24 38.91
N VAL A 1164 28.18 -49.54 38.32
CA VAL A 1164 27.65 -50.92 38.32
C VAL A 1164 28.55 -51.84 37.50
N SER A 1165 29.06 -51.39 36.35
CA SER A 1165 29.97 -52.20 35.51
C SER A 1165 31.35 -52.39 36.16
N ILE A 1166 31.91 -51.36 36.81
CA ILE A 1166 33.18 -51.44 37.56
C ILE A 1166 32.98 -52.25 38.84
N GLY A 1167 31.86 -52.10 39.56
CA GLY A 1167 31.54 -52.87 40.76
C GLY A 1167 31.32 -54.35 40.46
N VAL A 1168 30.59 -54.67 39.39
CA VAL A 1168 30.46 -56.04 38.90
C VAL A 1168 31.81 -56.59 38.44
N CYS A 1169 32.64 -55.82 37.72
CA CYS A 1169 34.00 -56.26 37.40
C CYS A 1169 34.89 -56.45 38.64
N MET A 1170 34.82 -55.57 39.65
CA MET A 1170 35.63 -55.69 40.87
C MET A 1170 35.16 -56.82 41.80
N ILE A 1171 33.93 -57.33 41.65
CA ILE A 1171 33.46 -58.52 42.38
C ILE A 1171 33.71 -59.78 41.57
N VAL A 1172 33.34 -59.78 40.28
CA VAL A 1172 33.38 -60.96 39.42
C VAL A 1172 34.80 -61.30 38.99
N CYS A 1173 35.66 -60.33 38.67
CA CYS A 1173 37.04 -60.60 38.26
C CYS A 1173 37.89 -61.25 39.35
N PRO A 1174 37.89 -60.82 40.63
CA PRO A 1174 38.64 -61.53 41.67
C PRO A 1174 38.01 -62.87 42.06
N ILE A 1175 36.69 -63.07 41.94
CA ILE A 1175 36.08 -64.41 42.12
C ILE A 1175 36.53 -65.35 41.00
N LEU A 1176 36.50 -64.90 39.74
CA LEU A 1176 36.98 -65.69 38.60
C LEU A 1176 38.49 -65.94 38.66
N LEU A 1177 39.31 -64.94 39.02
CA LEU A 1177 40.74 -65.10 39.25
C LEU A 1177 41.02 -66.02 40.44
N GLY A 1178 40.23 -65.96 41.53
CA GLY A 1178 40.32 -66.87 42.67
C GLY A 1178 39.98 -68.31 42.30
N CYS A 1179 38.96 -68.52 41.48
CA CYS A 1179 38.61 -69.85 40.94
C CYS A 1179 39.69 -70.35 39.97
N ILE A 1180 40.24 -69.50 39.10
CA ILE A 1180 41.31 -69.87 38.15
C ILE A 1180 42.63 -70.15 38.86
N VAL A 1181 42.99 -69.36 39.88
CA VAL A 1181 44.20 -69.58 40.70
C VAL A 1181 44.01 -70.79 41.62
N GLY A 1182 42.82 -71.01 42.19
CA GLY A 1182 42.51 -72.23 42.95
C GLY A 1182 42.56 -73.48 42.08
N HIS A 1183 42.04 -73.42 40.85
CA HIS A 1183 42.06 -74.53 39.91
C HIS A 1183 43.47 -74.78 39.34
N ARG A 1184 44.25 -73.74 39.03
CA ARG A 1184 45.67 -73.86 38.65
C ARG A 1184 46.56 -74.34 39.79
N SER A 1185 46.30 -73.94 41.04
CA SER A 1185 47.06 -74.41 42.20
C SER A 1185 46.75 -75.87 42.55
N ALA A 1186 45.52 -76.33 42.29
CA ALA A 1186 45.14 -77.73 42.39
C ALA A 1186 45.69 -78.59 41.23
N LEU A 1187 45.84 -78.03 40.03
CA LEU A 1187 46.39 -78.72 38.85
C LEU A 1187 47.93 -78.71 38.78
N LEU A 1188 48.61 -77.73 39.38
CA LEU A 1188 50.08 -77.66 39.47
C LEU A 1188 50.66 -78.51 40.63
N ALA A 1189 49.81 -79.00 41.54
CA ALA A 1189 50.18 -80.00 42.55
C ALA A 1189 50.18 -81.44 42.02
N TRP A 1190 49.84 -81.67 40.74
CA TRP A 1190 49.81 -83.00 40.14
C TRP A 1190 50.52 -83.02 38.78
N ASN A 1191 51.84 -83.22 38.82
CA ASN A 1191 52.62 -83.65 37.66
C ASN A 1191 53.28 -85.00 37.97
N PRO A 1192 52.97 -86.04 37.19
CA PRO A 1192 53.97 -87.04 36.87
C PRO A 1192 54.15 -87.18 35.35
N LYS A 1193 55.26 -86.61 34.86
CA LYS A 1193 56.13 -87.06 33.75
C LYS A 1193 55.50 -87.29 32.36
N GLY A 1194 56.11 -86.68 31.35
CA GLY A 1194 56.30 -87.37 30.06
C GLY A 1194 56.39 -86.53 28.79
N SER A 1195 57.64 -86.27 28.37
CA SER A 1195 58.14 -86.36 26.98
C SER A 1195 57.56 -85.50 25.83
N ARG A 1196 58.50 -84.73 25.23
CA ARG A 1196 58.92 -84.71 23.82
C ARG A 1196 58.15 -83.89 22.75
N LYS A 1197 59.02 -83.15 22.02
CA LYS A 1197 59.11 -82.94 20.55
C LYS A 1197 58.29 -81.78 19.97
N GLN A 1198 58.99 -80.73 19.50
CA GLN A 1198 59.61 -80.51 18.16
C GLN A 1198 58.62 -79.77 17.25
N GLU A 1199 59.00 -78.54 16.86
CA GLU A 1199 59.11 -78.07 15.46
C GLU A 1199 57.89 -77.17 15.15
N THR A 1200 57.95 -76.05 14.43
CA THR A 1200 58.98 -75.33 13.65
C THR A 1200 58.37 -73.96 13.29
N GLU A 1201 59.23 -72.96 13.08
CA GLU A 1201 59.26 -71.95 11.98
C GLU A 1201 57.95 -71.25 11.53
N SER A 1202 57.92 -69.99 11.10
CA SER A 1202 58.90 -68.90 10.98
C SER A 1202 58.17 -67.71 10.36
N VAL A 1203 58.58 -66.51 10.78
CA VAL A 1203 58.48 -65.18 10.13
C VAL A 1203 57.11 -64.58 9.87
#